data_AF-J9SA70-F1
#
_entry.id   AF-J9SA70-F1
#
_cell.length_a   1.000
_cell.length_b   1.000
_cell.length_c   1.000
_cell.angle_alpha   90.00
_cell.angle_beta   90.00
_cell.angle_gamma   90.00
#
_symmetry.space_group_name_H-M   'P 1'
#
loop_
_entity.id
_entity.type
_entity.pdbx_description
1 polymer ?
#
loop_
_entity_poly.entity_id
_entity_poly.type
_entity_poly.pdbx_seq_one_letter_code
_entity_poly.pdbx_strand_id
1 'polypeptide(L)'
;MTTSAKAHTSADAGSIGRLESTVETDDHRAFADAVSAAVASIWDDDALRAVGRDGAEADDELAWSVLTDAGLPAVPVSEARGGFGGGWLDVVSATERLGLALVPTPLAASFAATMILLHRDDNDDTLLGRVADGSARVTVAADWRAADWADKDSVSVVATEADSDGTVTLTGRVDCYLRPSADLLLVPAVTPDGVIVVMVPAADAVVTSRIGLDLLCPLGAVSFDGVDATVVLEGPASRCALSAAHAAATLALSAEQVGVCRRALRQAVEHAKDRTQFGAPIGRFQGVSHRLADVFVETELAATAVRHLGAVLDAGADPDDGEQRAAAQLAHHQATRALRVASAALIQVLGGLGFTWESTAHHAFRKAGAQARLLGPASAPTVHRTDEAMVTPPADPVVDEFRSFIADALAAHRDQWGADDTFAARRAWQRRLFDGGWIGLGWPQTHGGRGLTVRQQVDCERELAAAGAPTMAGILGINNVGPTLIALGTPEQQRHLPAILSADEVWCQGFSEPGAGSDLAGLRCRAVREGDDYVINGQKIWTTDGLDATHMELMVRTDPETTRHAGITMLLVPIDTPGITRRPIVQLDGTTGYAEVFFDDVRVPVSSLLGDEGEGWSVSRTTLAYERTGVVALAARLQQTVRDVLDRIDPALLDDDVARELGETAARARLLDLHGERILSAIESGTPPGPEQSVVKLAWSQVTQSLGELRLASSGIDALEPDAVTETSYLRSRSASIAGGTTEIMKNLIAQKVLGLPR
;
A
#
# COMPACT_ATOMS: atom_id res chain seq x y z
N MET A 1 -14.27 14.82 51.97
CA MET A 1 -13.83 15.45 50.71
C MET A 1 -12.95 14.44 50.00
N THR A 2 -13.56 13.64 49.14
CA THR A 2 -12.97 12.47 48.49
C THR A 2 -12.99 12.73 46.99
N THR A 3 -11.81 12.86 46.39
CA THR A 3 -11.58 12.98 44.95
C THR A 3 -11.60 11.59 44.33
N SER A 4 -12.55 11.37 43.42
CA SER A 4 -12.72 10.14 42.65
C SER A 4 -11.78 10.17 41.44
N ALA A 5 -10.79 9.28 41.45
CA ALA A 5 -10.18 8.76 40.24
C ALA A 5 -11.23 7.87 39.54
N LYS A 6 -11.60 8.21 38.30
CA LYS A 6 -12.41 7.35 37.44
C LYS A 6 -11.52 6.78 36.35
N ALA A 7 -11.39 5.46 36.39
CA ALA A 7 -10.77 4.62 35.38
C ALA A 7 -11.30 4.95 33.97
N HIS A 8 -10.37 5.16 33.03
CA HIS A 8 -10.64 5.21 31.59
C HIS A 8 -10.45 3.79 31.02
N THR A 9 -11.49 2.96 31.10
CA THR A 9 -11.51 1.66 30.42
C THR A 9 -12.93 1.39 29.91
N SER A 10 -13.16 1.65 28.62
CA SER A 10 -14.14 0.95 27.73
C SER A 10 -14.51 1.72 26.45
N ALA A 11 -14.06 2.98 26.25
CA ALA A 11 -14.43 3.78 25.08
C ALA A 11 -13.48 3.64 23.86
N ASP A 12 -12.34 2.96 23.98
CA ASP A 12 -11.25 3.07 23.01
C ASP A 12 -11.23 2.00 21.89
N ALA A 13 -12.04 0.94 22.00
CA ALA A 13 -12.09 -0.11 20.96
C ALA A 13 -12.64 0.41 19.62
N GLY A 14 -13.48 1.46 19.63
CA GLY A 14 -14.05 2.07 18.42
C GLY A 14 -13.15 3.10 17.72
N SER A 15 -12.03 3.50 18.34
CA SER A 15 -11.06 4.44 17.76
C SER A 15 -9.95 3.69 16.98
N ILE A 16 -9.57 2.50 17.44
CA ILE A 16 -8.52 1.65 16.85
C ILE A 16 -8.93 1.17 15.44
N GLY A 17 -10.17 0.71 15.26
CA GLY A 17 -10.65 0.19 13.98
C GLY A 17 -10.77 1.22 12.84
N ARG A 18 -10.58 2.53 13.11
CA ARG A 18 -10.55 3.58 12.07
C ARG A 18 -9.14 3.92 11.58
N LEU A 19 -8.10 3.44 12.27
CA LEU A 19 -6.69 3.69 11.95
C LEU A 19 -6.05 2.52 11.18
N GLU A 20 -6.82 1.46 10.89
CA GLU A 20 -6.37 0.27 10.19
C GLU A 20 -7.26 0.13 8.94
N SER A 21 -6.66 0.15 7.74
CA SER A 21 -7.40 -0.13 6.48
C SER A 21 -7.30 -1.60 6.08
N THR A 22 -6.53 -2.39 6.83
CA THR A 22 -6.29 -3.80 6.55
C THR A 22 -7.44 -4.67 7.04
N VAL A 23 -8.10 -5.36 6.12
CA VAL A 23 -9.03 -6.46 6.45
C VAL A 23 -8.22 -7.61 7.05
N GLU A 24 -8.51 -7.90 8.31
CA GLU A 24 -8.09 -9.11 9.03
C GLU A 24 -9.31 -9.98 9.25
N THR A 25 -9.12 -11.30 9.22
CA THR A 25 -10.17 -12.25 9.61
C THR A 25 -10.52 -12.05 11.09
N ASP A 26 -11.71 -12.47 11.49
CA ASP A 26 -12.12 -12.41 12.90
C ASP A 26 -11.18 -13.26 13.79
N ASP A 27 -10.65 -14.36 13.24
CA ASP A 27 -9.71 -15.25 13.95
C ASP A 27 -8.34 -14.57 14.17
N HIS A 28 -7.76 -13.94 13.14
CA HIS A 28 -6.51 -13.19 13.27
C HIS A 28 -6.65 -12.09 14.35
N ARG A 29 -7.80 -11.40 14.34
CA ARG A 29 -8.08 -10.34 15.31
C ARG A 29 -8.23 -10.89 16.72
N ALA A 30 -8.98 -11.98 16.89
CA ALA A 30 -9.17 -12.61 18.19
C ALA A 30 -7.84 -13.09 18.79
N PHE A 31 -6.96 -13.69 17.98
CA PHE A 31 -5.63 -14.11 18.42
C PHE A 31 -4.75 -12.90 18.79
N ALA A 32 -4.69 -11.87 17.94
CA ALA A 32 -3.93 -10.66 18.20
C ALA A 32 -4.42 -9.92 19.47
N ASP A 33 -5.72 -9.89 19.72
CA ASP A 33 -6.31 -9.32 20.93
C ASP A 33 -5.96 -10.13 22.19
N ALA A 34 -5.94 -11.47 22.09
CA ALA A 34 -5.50 -12.34 23.19
C ALA A 34 -4.02 -12.11 23.55
N VAL A 35 -3.14 -12.02 22.55
CA VAL A 35 -1.71 -11.69 22.74
C VAL A 35 -1.56 -10.30 23.38
N SER A 36 -2.33 -9.32 22.90
CA SER A 36 -2.33 -7.96 23.47
C SER A 36 -2.73 -7.96 24.95
N ALA A 37 -3.78 -8.70 25.31
CA ALA A 37 -4.27 -8.80 26.68
C ALA A 37 -3.26 -9.49 27.60
N ALA A 38 -2.58 -10.54 27.12
CA ALA A 38 -1.56 -11.25 27.87
C ALA A 38 -0.38 -10.31 28.20
N VAL A 39 0.12 -9.59 27.21
CA VAL A 39 1.24 -8.66 27.37
C VAL A 39 0.90 -7.46 28.24
N ALA A 40 -0.32 -6.92 28.13
CA ALA A 40 -0.76 -5.79 28.95
C ALA A 40 -0.75 -6.07 30.48
N SER A 41 -0.64 -7.34 30.88
CA SER A 41 -0.51 -7.73 32.30
C SER A 41 0.89 -7.51 32.88
N ILE A 42 1.92 -7.41 32.02
CA ILE A 42 3.34 -7.31 32.41
C ILE A 42 4.05 -6.09 31.83
N TRP A 43 3.51 -5.47 30.77
CA TRP A 43 4.15 -4.38 30.05
C TRP A 43 3.13 -3.29 29.69
N ASP A 44 3.45 -2.05 30.09
CA ASP A 44 2.63 -0.88 29.80
C ASP A 44 3.50 0.37 29.54
N ASP A 45 2.83 1.51 29.38
CA ASP A 45 3.50 2.79 29.12
C ASP A 45 4.36 3.27 30.30
N ASP A 46 4.07 2.85 31.54
CA ASP A 46 4.87 3.21 32.72
C ASP A 46 6.13 2.33 32.80
N ALA A 47 6.02 1.03 32.52
CA ALA A 47 7.16 0.15 32.33
C ALA A 47 8.08 0.65 31.21
N LEU A 48 7.51 1.05 30.07
CA LEU A 48 8.28 1.61 28.96
C LEU A 48 9.01 2.91 29.35
N ARG A 49 8.39 3.82 30.12
CA ARG A 49 9.05 5.04 30.62
C ARG A 49 10.16 4.73 31.63
N ALA A 50 10.06 3.62 32.36
CA ALA A 50 11.05 3.22 33.34
C ALA A 50 12.36 2.74 32.70
N VAL A 51 12.35 2.35 31.42
CA VAL A 51 13.54 1.88 30.70
C VAL A 51 14.62 2.96 30.65
N GLY A 52 15.70 2.70 31.39
CA GLY A 52 16.87 3.56 31.50
C GLY A 52 17.74 3.54 30.24
N ARG A 53 18.79 4.37 30.25
CA ARG A 53 19.79 4.41 29.16
C ARG A 53 20.59 3.13 29.03
N ASP A 54 20.65 2.34 30.10
CA ASP A 54 21.27 1.02 30.13
C ASP A 54 20.33 -0.09 29.69
N GLY A 55 19.04 0.19 29.47
CA GLY A 55 18.05 -0.76 29.00
C GLY A 55 17.74 -1.88 29.99
N ALA A 56 18.16 -1.76 31.26
CA ALA A 56 18.10 -2.85 32.22
C ALA A 56 16.67 -3.31 32.55
N GLU A 57 15.70 -2.39 32.45
CA GLU A 57 14.28 -2.67 32.70
C GLU A 57 13.55 -3.31 31.50
N ALA A 58 14.20 -3.41 30.33
CA ALA A 58 13.65 -4.08 29.16
C ALA A 58 13.88 -5.60 29.24
N ASP A 59 13.23 -6.25 30.21
CA ASP A 59 13.31 -7.69 30.46
C ASP A 59 12.55 -8.49 29.39
N ASP A 60 13.31 -9.10 28.48
CA ASP A 60 12.77 -9.95 27.41
C ASP A 60 12.39 -11.36 27.90
N GLU A 61 12.85 -11.81 29.07
CA GLU A 61 12.53 -13.14 29.61
C GLU A 61 11.09 -13.21 30.10
N LEU A 62 10.64 -12.18 30.83
CA LEU A 62 9.25 -12.10 31.28
C LEU A 62 8.29 -11.97 30.10
N ALA A 63 8.63 -11.13 29.11
CA ALA A 63 7.88 -11.01 27.88
C ALA A 63 7.82 -12.34 27.12
N TRP A 64 8.95 -13.03 26.99
CA TRP A 64 9.04 -14.32 26.33
C TRP A 64 8.16 -15.38 26.99
N SER A 65 8.15 -15.45 28.33
CA SER A 65 7.29 -16.38 29.07
C SER A 65 5.81 -16.16 28.75
N VAL A 66 5.35 -14.91 28.76
CA VAL A 66 3.93 -14.59 28.47
C VAL A 66 3.55 -14.89 27.02
N LEU A 67 4.47 -14.62 26.07
CA LEU A 67 4.24 -14.93 24.67
C LEU A 67 4.20 -16.43 24.40
N THR A 68 5.00 -17.19 25.14
CA THR A 68 5.01 -18.67 25.12
C THR A 68 3.72 -19.23 25.71
N ASP A 69 3.23 -18.70 26.82
CA ASP A 69 1.95 -19.10 27.41
C ASP A 69 0.76 -18.77 26.49
N ALA A 70 0.86 -17.68 25.72
CA ALA A 70 -0.08 -17.35 24.65
C ALA A 70 0.12 -18.22 23.38
N GLY A 71 1.20 -19.00 23.35
CA GLY A 71 1.58 -19.94 22.29
C GLY A 71 2.00 -19.30 20.96
N LEU A 72 2.41 -18.04 20.99
CA LEU A 72 2.87 -17.33 19.79
C LEU A 72 4.07 -18.01 19.09
N PRO A 73 5.10 -18.54 19.79
CA PRO A 73 6.20 -19.25 19.15
C PRO A 73 5.77 -20.54 18.42
N ALA A 74 4.68 -21.16 18.88
CA ALA A 74 4.14 -22.41 18.34
C ALA A 74 3.29 -22.23 17.07
N VAL A 75 2.86 -20.99 16.75
CA VAL A 75 1.96 -20.69 15.64
C VAL A 75 2.46 -21.27 14.31
N PRO A 76 3.67 -20.95 13.80
CA PRO A 76 4.10 -21.43 12.49
C PRO A 76 4.56 -22.90 12.48
N VAL A 77 4.47 -23.62 13.61
CA VAL A 77 4.85 -25.02 13.73
C VAL A 77 3.59 -25.87 13.62
N SER A 78 3.59 -26.92 12.79
CA SER A 78 2.40 -27.77 12.62
C SER A 78 2.08 -28.58 13.89
N GLU A 79 0.81 -28.94 14.08
CA GLU A 79 0.38 -29.79 15.21
C GLU A 79 1.14 -31.12 15.26
N ALA A 80 1.44 -31.71 14.10
CA ALA A 80 2.21 -32.94 13.97
C ALA A 80 3.63 -32.83 14.55
N ARG A 81 4.19 -31.62 14.57
CA ARG A 81 5.54 -31.30 15.07
C ARG A 81 5.50 -30.60 16.43
N GLY A 82 4.35 -30.62 17.12
CA GLY A 82 4.17 -30.07 18.47
C GLY A 82 3.78 -28.58 18.54
N GLY A 83 3.42 -27.96 17.41
CA GLY A 83 2.94 -26.57 17.37
C GLY A 83 1.42 -26.42 17.26
N PHE A 84 0.96 -25.27 16.80
CA PHE A 84 -0.47 -24.93 16.65
C PHE A 84 -0.98 -25.00 15.21
N GLY A 85 -0.10 -25.05 14.21
CA GLY A 85 -0.47 -25.13 12.79
C GLY A 85 -1.17 -23.90 12.26
N GLY A 86 -0.90 -22.73 12.82
CA GLY A 86 -1.35 -21.43 12.30
C GLY A 86 -0.44 -20.90 11.19
N GLY A 87 -0.86 -19.81 10.57
CA GLY A 87 -0.11 -19.17 9.49
C GLY A 87 0.84 -18.06 9.97
N TRP A 88 1.76 -17.67 9.11
CA TRP A 88 2.58 -16.47 9.22
C TRP A 88 1.74 -15.19 9.22
N LEU A 89 0.54 -15.19 8.62
CA LEU A 89 -0.39 -14.07 8.79
C LEU A 89 -0.90 -13.92 10.24
N ASP A 90 -1.08 -15.00 10.99
CA ASP A 90 -1.39 -14.94 12.43
C ASP A 90 -0.21 -14.32 13.20
N VAL A 91 1.02 -14.72 12.84
CA VAL A 91 2.25 -14.14 13.38
C VAL A 91 2.33 -12.63 13.11
N VAL A 92 1.99 -12.18 11.90
CA VAL A 92 1.96 -10.75 11.55
C VAL A 92 0.99 -10.00 12.46
N SER A 93 -0.27 -10.46 12.54
CA SER A 93 -1.31 -9.78 13.32
C SER A 93 -0.95 -9.70 14.82
N ALA A 94 -0.39 -10.76 15.39
CA ALA A 94 0.09 -10.74 16.77
C ALA A 94 1.31 -9.80 16.96
N THR A 95 2.30 -9.88 16.06
CA THR A 95 3.55 -9.10 16.19
C THR A 95 3.33 -7.60 16.00
N GLU A 96 2.37 -7.19 15.16
CA GLU A 96 1.94 -5.80 15.04
C GLU A 96 1.39 -5.25 16.38
N ARG A 97 0.69 -6.06 17.17
CA ARG A 97 0.22 -5.66 18.50
C ARG A 97 1.36 -5.50 19.50
N LEU A 98 2.40 -6.33 19.40
CA LEU A 98 3.61 -6.20 20.21
C LEU A 98 4.38 -4.92 19.88
N GLY A 99 4.51 -4.61 18.59
CA GLY A 99 5.08 -3.33 18.14
C GLY A 99 4.28 -2.12 18.61
N LEU A 100 2.94 -2.22 18.64
CA LEU A 100 2.07 -1.17 19.17
C LEU A 100 2.31 -0.88 20.66
N ALA A 101 2.69 -1.91 21.42
CA ALA A 101 3.03 -1.81 22.84
C ALA A 101 4.53 -1.54 23.09
N LEU A 102 5.39 -1.59 22.05
CA LEU A 102 6.85 -1.48 22.17
C LEU A 102 7.42 -2.46 23.21
N VAL A 103 7.06 -3.73 23.08
CA VAL A 103 7.46 -4.79 24.02
C VAL A 103 8.84 -5.31 23.64
N PRO A 104 9.78 -5.47 24.59
CA PRO A 104 11.05 -6.14 24.32
C PRO A 104 10.76 -7.62 24.04
N THR A 105 10.99 -8.05 22.80
CA THR A 105 10.64 -9.42 22.40
C THR A 105 11.71 -10.02 21.49
N PRO A 106 12.02 -11.32 21.66
CA PRO A 106 13.03 -12.00 20.84
C PRO A 106 12.44 -12.75 19.64
N LEU A 107 11.19 -12.48 19.29
CA LEU A 107 10.44 -13.23 18.27
C LEU A 107 11.15 -13.33 16.94
N ALA A 108 11.78 -12.25 16.44
CA ALA A 108 12.48 -12.31 15.16
C ALA A 108 13.61 -13.35 15.15
N ALA A 109 14.34 -13.48 16.25
CA ALA A 109 15.39 -14.47 16.41
C ALA A 109 14.84 -15.89 16.57
N SER A 110 13.76 -16.01 17.34
CA SER A 110 13.09 -17.28 17.58
C SER A 110 12.48 -17.84 16.30
N PHE A 111 11.77 -17.02 15.52
CA PHE A 111 11.22 -17.44 14.24
C PHE A 111 12.28 -17.77 13.19
N ALA A 112 13.43 -17.07 13.19
CA ALA A 112 14.57 -17.48 12.38
C ALA A 112 15.06 -18.90 12.76
N ALA A 113 15.22 -19.17 14.06
CA ALA A 113 15.61 -20.48 14.54
C ALA A 113 14.57 -21.56 14.20
N THR A 114 13.28 -21.27 14.41
CA THR A 114 12.17 -22.15 14.03
C THR A 114 12.23 -22.51 12.55
N MET A 115 12.46 -21.54 11.67
CA MET A 115 12.58 -21.80 10.24
C MET A 115 13.75 -22.71 9.89
N ILE A 116 14.91 -22.56 10.53
CA ILE A 116 16.04 -23.47 10.31
C ILE A 116 15.67 -24.90 10.74
N LEU A 117 15.06 -25.06 11.92
CA LEU A 117 14.67 -26.36 12.45
C LEU A 117 13.57 -27.03 11.62
N LEU A 118 12.69 -26.25 11.00
CA LEU A 118 11.65 -26.77 10.11
C LEU A 118 12.23 -27.45 8.86
N HIS A 119 13.43 -27.05 8.41
CA HIS A 119 14.13 -27.59 7.23
C HIS A 119 14.99 -28.82 7.53
N ARG A 120 14.98 -29.34 8.77
CA ARG A 120 15.63 -30.61 9.10
C ARG A 120 14.87 -31.78 8.50
N ASP A 121 15.60 -32.71 7.89
CA ASP A 121 15.05 -33.94 7.32
C ASP A 121 14.90 -35.08 8.35
N ASP A 122 15.33 -34.86 9.61
CA ASP A 122 15.17 -35.86 10.67
C ASP A 122 13.75 -35.87 11.25
N ASN A 123 13.33 -37.04 11.75
CA ASN A 123 12.04 -37.21 12.43
C ASN A 123 12.11 -36.82 13.92
N ASP A 124 13.17 -36.13 14.37
CA ASP A 124 13.35 -35.75 15.78
C ASP A 124 12.87 -34.33 16.03
N ASP A 125 11.55 -34.19 16.14
CA ASP A 125 10.90 -32.93 16.48
C ASP A 125 11.00 -32.56 17.97
N THR A 126 11.79 -33.27 18.77
CA THR A 126 11.91 -32.99 20.22
C THR A 126 12.42 -31.56 20.46
N LEU A 127 13.41 -31.10 19.70
CA LEU A 127 13.91 -29.74 19.85
C LEU A 127 12.89 -28.71 19.36
N LEU A 128 12.26 -28.96 18.21
CA LEU A 128 11.26 -28.04 17.65
C LEU A 128 10.04 -27.90 18.55
N GLY A 129 9.55 -28.99 19.14
CA GLY A 129 8.48 -28.98 20.14
C GLY A 129 8.86 -28.16 21.38
N ARG A 130 10.12 -28.27 21.84
CA ARG A 130 10.65 -27.44 22.94
C ARG A 130 10.79 -25.95 22.58
N VAL A 131 11.04 -25.62 21.31
CA VAL A 131 11.01 -24.23 20.84
C VAL A 131 9.58 -23.72 20.82
N ALA A 132 8.64 -24.53 20.31
CA ALA A 132 7.22 -24.19 20.22
C ALA A 132 6.58 -23.95 21.60
N ASP A 133 6.86 -24.82 22.58
CA ASP A 133 6.41 -24.68 23.97
C ASP A 133 7.27 -23.73 24.83
N GLY A 134 8.29 -23.12 24.22
CA GLY A 134 9.24 -22.17 24.80
C GLY A 134 10.14 -22.70 25.92
N SER A 135 10.17 -24.02 26.18
CA SER A 135 11.10 -24.66 27.11
C SER A 135 12.54 -24.76 26.61
N ALA A 136 12.79 -24.41 25.34
CA ALA A 136 14.12 -24.17 24.78
C ALA A 136 14.16 -22.82 24.06
N ARG A 137 15.01 -21.92 24.54
CA ARG A 137 15.29 -20.65 23.84
C ARG A 137 16.39 -20.88 22.83
N VAL A 138 16.04 -20.82 21.55
CA VAL A 138 16.98 -20.99 20.45
C VAL A 138 17.10 -19.68 19.69
N THR A 139 18.33 -19.30 19.37
CA THR A 139 18.60 -18.13 18.53
C THR A 139 19.60 -18.48 17.44
N VAL A 140 19.70 -17.62 16.43
CA VAL A 140 20.64 -17.78 15.33
C VAL A 140 21.78 -16.77 15.49
N ALA A 141 22.99 -17.27 15.65
CA ALA A 141 24.20 -16.46 15.73
C ALA A 141 24.72 -16.16 14.32
N ALA A 142 24.08 -15.18 13.67
CA ALA A 142 24.33 -14.79 12.28
C ALA A 142 24.51 -13.27 12.11
N ASP A 143 25.37 -12.86 11.18
CA ASP A 143 25.40 -11.50 10.64
C ASP A 143 24.47 -11.41 9.43
N TRP A 144 23.21 -11.06 9.69
CA TRP A 144 22.16 -10.96 8.69
C TRP A 144 22.36 -9.84 7.65
N ARG A 145 23.36 -8.96 7.81
CA ARG A 145 23.50 -7.75 6.98
C ARG A 145 24.24 -7.98 5.67
N ALA A 146 25.18 -8.91 5.68
CA ALA A 146 26.08 -9.22 4.57
C ALA A 146 25.88 -10.65 4.06
N ALA A 147 24.82 -11.31 4.51
CA ALA A 147 24.61 -12.72 4.26
C ALA A 147 24.19 -12.99 2.81
N ASP A 148 25.17 -13.30 1.97
CA ASP A 148 24.96 -14.13 0.80
C ASP A 148 25.32 -15.57 1.21
N TRP A 149 24.33 -16.37 1.60
CA TRP A 149 24.57 -17.72 2.07
C TRP A 149 25.16 -18.66 0.99
N ALA A 150 25.20 -18.22 -0.27
CA ALA A 150 25.93 -18.91 -1.33
C ALA A 150 27.43 -18.56 -1.34
N ASP A 151 27.82 -17.40 -0.82
CA ASP A 151 29.20 -16.93 -0.71
C ASP A 151 29.80 -17.29 0.66
N LYS A 152 30.78 -18.20 0.66
CA LYS A 152 31.50 -18.60 1.88
C LYS A 152 32.26 -17.44 2.52
N ASP A 153 32.71 -16.47 1.73
CA ASP A 153 33.45 -15.31 2.24
C ASP A 153 32.56 -14.36 3.05
N SER A 154 31.23 -14.53 2.97
CA SER A 154 30.26 -13.77 3.76
C SER A 154 30.04 -14.32 5.18
N VAL A 155 30.62 -15.49 5.53
CA VAL A 155 30.42 -16.16 6.82
C VAL A 155 31.73 -16.18 7.61
N SER A 156 31.68 -15.69 8.86
CA SER A 156 32.88 -15.44 9.67
C SER A 156 33.27 -16.56 10.65
N VAL A 157 32.45 -17.61 10.77
CA VAL A 157 32.70 -18.76 11.64
C VAL A 157 33.18 -19.93 10.78
N VAL A 158 34.28 -20.54 11.17
CA VAL A 158 34.89 -21.68 10.48
C VAL A 158 34.65 -22.94 11.30
N ALA A 159 34.27 -24.02 10.63
CA ALA A 159 34.14 -25.36 11.20
C ALA A 159 35.24 -26.27 10.65
N THR A 160 35.71 -27.21 11.47
CA THR A 160 36.53 -28.34 11.00
C THR A 160 35.70 -29.28 10.11
N GLU A 161 36.35 -30.24 9.45
CA GLU A 161 35.64 -31.39 8.89
C GLU A 161 34.92 -32.15 10.02
N ALA A 162 33.71 -32.66 9.72
CA ALA A 162 32.93 -33.43 10.68
C ALA A 162 33.62 -34.76 11.00
N ASP A 163 33.64 -35.12 12.27
CA ASP A 163 34.09 -36.44 12.70
C ASP A 163 33.04 -37.53 12.38
N SER A 164 33.34 -38.78 12.73
CA SER A 164 32.44 -39.91 12.46
C SER A 164 31.08 -39.83 13.14
N ASP A 165 30.95 -38.96 14.15
CA ASP A 165 29.75 -38.77 14.95
C ASP A 165 28.98 -37.49 14.53
N GLY A 166 29.42 -36.80 13.47
CA GLY A 166 28.80 -35.57 12.97
C GLY A 166 29.10 -34.33 13.82
N THR A 167 30.18 -34.37 14.60
CA THR A 167 30.64 -33.24 15.42
C THR A 167 31.72 -32.46 14.69
N VAL A 168 31.67 -31.12 14.79
CA VAL A 168 32.68 -30.20 14.27
C VAL A 168 33.18 -29.30 15.38
N THR A 169 34.39 -28.76 15.23
CA THR A 169 34.93 -27.76 16.14
C THR A 169 34.88 -26.38 15.47
N LEU A 170 34.34 -25.39 16.18
CA LEU A 170 34.15 -24.02 15.69
C LEU A 170 35.24 -23.08 16.17
N THR A 171 35.68 -22.20 15.27
CA THR A 171 36.50 -21.03 15.59
C THR A 171 36.00 -19.82 14.83
N GLY A 172 35.92 -18.68 15.50
CA GLY A 172 35.56 -17.41 14.87
C GLY A 172 34.68 -16.55 15.76
N ARG A 173 34.17 -15.47 15.18
CA ARG A 173 33.31 -14.53 15.87
C ARG A 173 32.24 -14.01 14.93
N VAL A 174 31.03 -13.87 15.46
CA VAL A 174 29.88 -13.30 14.76
C VAL A 174 29.23 -12.24 15.65
N ASP A 175 28.97 -11.07 15.09
CA ASP A 175 28.14 -10.06 15.76
C ASP A 175 26.66 -10.41 15.51
N CYS A 176 25.89 -10.55 16.58
CA CYS A 176 24.51 -11.02 16.56
C CYS A 176 23.56 -9.87 16.87
N TYR A 177 22.75 -9.50 15.89
CA TYR A 177 21.90 -8.31 15.95
C TYR A 177 20.48 -8.57 16.48
N LEU A 178 20.06 -9.84 16.56
CA LEU A 178 18.73 -10.25 17.01
C LEU A 178 18.81 -11.14 18.26
N ARG A 179 19.60 -10.78 19.27
CA ARG A 179 19.96 -11.77 20.30
C ARG A 179 19.15 -11.64 21.61
N PRO A 180 18.35 -12.66 22.00
CA PRO A 180 17.95 -12.91 23.39
C PRO A 180 18.98 -13.69 24.22
N SER A 181 18.69 -13.79 25.52
CA SER A 181 19.10 -14.95 26.32
C SER A 181 18.67 -16.25 25.64
N ALA A 182 19.62 -17.11 25.28
CA ALA A 182 19.38 -18.35 24.56
C ALA A 182 20.07 -19.51 25.28
N ASP A 183 19.44 -20.68 25.23
CA ASP A 183 19.99 -21.93 25.76
C ASP A 183 20.80 -22.66 24.67
N LEU A 184 20.40 -22.49 23.40
CA LEU A 184 21.05 -23.07 22.22
C LEU A 184 21.27 -22.00 21.13
N LEU A 185 22.38 -22.13 20.41
CA LEU A 185 22.76 -21.29 19.29
C LEU A 185 22.76 -22.13 18.02
N LEU A 186 22.04 -21.70 17.00
CA LEU A 186 22.22 -22.14 15.62
C LEU A 186 23.23 -21.22 14.95
N VAL A 187 24.28 -21.77 14.35
CA VAL A 187 25.43 -21.02 13.87
C VAL A 187 25.70 -21.40 12.42
N PRO A 188 25.58 -20.47 11.45
CA PRO A 188 26.13 -20.67 10.11
C PRO A 188 27.65 -20.74 10.21
N ALA A 189 28.26 -21.79 9.66
CA ALA A 189 29.70 -21.98 9.66
C ALA A 189 30.18 -22.46 8.27
N VAL A 190 31.44 -22.17 7.95
CA VAL A 190 32.06 -22.56 6.67
C VAL A 190 32.92 -23.80 6.84
N THR A 191 32.75 -24.74 5.92
CA THR A 191 33.64 -25.89 5.70
C THR A 191 34.24 -25.82 4.29
N PRO A 192 35.24 -26.67 3.97
CA PRO A 192 35.75 -26.80 2.60
C PRO A 192 34.65 -27.09 1.57
N ASP A 193 33.57 -27.77 1.97
CA ASP A 193 32.48 -28.19 1.09
C ASP A 193 31.33 -27.20 0.99
N GLY A 194 31.05 -26.40 2.01
CA GLY A 194 29.90 -25.49 1.96
C GLY A 194 29.78 -24.56 3.15
N VAL A 195 28.71 -23.76 3.15
CA VAL A 195 28.12 -23.28 4.39
C VAL A 195 27.34 -24.46 4.99
N ILE A 196 27.42 -24.62 6.31
CA ILE A 196 26.65 -25.56 7.11
C ILE A 196 25.96 -24.79 8.24
N VAL A 197 24.93 -25.37 8.84
CA VAL A 197 24.35 -24.87 10.10
C VAL A 197 24.65 -25.88 11.19
N VAL A 198 25.21 -25.39 12.29
CA VAL A 198 25.55 -26.20 13.46
C VAL A 198 24.82 -25.71 14.71
N MET A 199 24.69 -26.58 15.71
CA MET A 199 24.08 -26.29 17.00
C MET A 199 25.11 -26.32 18.11
N VAL A 200 25.08 -25.31 18.97
CA VAL A 200 26.00 -25.14 20.11
C VAL A 200 25.19 -24.79 21.37
N PRO A 201 25.40 -25.46 22.51
CA PRO A 201 24.91 -24.97 23.79
C PRO A 201 25.48 -23.58 24.09
N ALA A 202 24.63 -22.62 24.42
CA ALA A 202 25.07 -21.24 24.60
C ALA A 202 26.09 -21.07 25.75
N ALA A 203 26.09 -21.99 26.71
CA ALA A 203 27.05 -22.04 27.82
C ALA A 203 28.48 -22.40 27.38
N ASP A 204 28.64 -23.05 26.21
CA ASP A 204 29.93 -23.49 25.69
C ASP A 204 30.60 -22.43 24.81
N ALA A 205 29.87 -21.36 24.45
CA ALA A 205 30.38 -20.25 23.66
C ALA A 205 30.64 -18.99 24.51
N VAL A 206 31.53 -18.11 24.04
CA VAL A 206 31.73 -16.79 24.68
C VAL A 206 30.71 -15.81 24.11
N VAL A 207 29.77 -15.45 24.96
CA VAL A 207 28.58 -14.73 24.57
C VAL A 207 28.56 -13.34 25.23
N THR A 208 28.58 -12.29 24.42
CA THR A 208 28.64 -10.90 24.89
C THR A 208 27.34 -10.14 24.59
N SER A 209 27.00 -9.18 25.43
CA SER A 209 25.86 -8.25 25.25
C SER A 209 26.33 -6.80 25.35
N ARG A 210 25.71 -5.93 24.57
CA ARG A 210 25.99 -4.50 24.46
C ARG A 210 24.67 -3.74 24.34
N ILE A 211 24.62 -2.57 24.98
CA ILE A 211 23.48 -1.66 24.86
C ILE A 211 23.51 -1.05 23.45
N GLY A 212 22.41 -1.24 22.72
CA GLY A 212 22.21 -0.72 21.37
C GLY A 212 21.59 0.67 21.34
N LEU A 213 21.33 1.17 20.13
CA LEU A 213 20.52 2.38 19.96
C LEU A 213 19.07 2.13 20.39
N ASP A 214 18.51 0.98 20.00
CA ASP A 214 17.25 0.44 20.51
C ASP A 214 17.51 -0.15 21.89
N LEU A 215 16.83 0.40 22.89
CA LEU A 215 16.99 -0.02 24.30
C LEU A 215 16.15 -1.26 24.62
N LEU A 216 15.26 -1.66 23.71
CA LEU A 216 14.37 -2.82 23.86
C LEU A 216 14.91 -4.06 23.14
N CYS A 217 16.06 -3.93 22.47
CA CYS A 217 16.69 -5.01 21.71
C CYS A 217 18.21 -4.93 21.92
N PRO A 218 18.79 -5.75 22.80
CA PRO A 218 20.23 -5.74 23.04
C PRO A 218 21.00 -6.25 21.81
N LEU A 219 22.19 -5.70 21.61
CA LEU A 219 23.13 -6.17 20.59
C LEU A 219 24.09 -7.17 21.21
N GLY A 220 24.45 -8.22 20.49
CA GLY A 220 25.34 -9.24 21.01
C GLY A 220 26.46 -9.61 20.06
N ALA A 221 27.35 -10.46 20.54
CA ALA A 221 28.26 -11.20 19.69
C ALA A 221 28.63 -12.51 20.36
N VAL A 222 28.85 -13.52 19.53
CA VAL A 222 29.25 -14.85 19.95
C VAL A 222 30.64 -15.12 19.40
N SER A 223 31.53 -15.65 20.23
CA SER A 223 32.89 -16.04 19.84
C SER A 223 33.12 -17.50 20.20
N PHE A 224 33.78 -18.21 19.29
CA PHE A 224 34.11 -19.62 19.38
C PHE A 224 35.62 -19.76 19.29
N ASP A 225 36.19 -20.52 20.21
CA ASP A 225 37.61 -20.87 20.24
C ASP A 225 37.72 -22.35 20.60
N GLY A 226 37.75 -23.20 19.58
CA GLY A 226 37.78 -24.65 19.78
C GLY A 226 36.51 -25.22 20.41
N VAL A 227 35.33 -24.70 20.05
CA VAL A 227 34.04 -25.13 20.65
C VAL A 227 33.42 -26.25 19.82
N ASP A 228 33.10 -27.38 20.44
CA ASP A 228 32.44 -28.49 19.77
C ASP A 228 30.96 -28.16 19.46
N ALA A 229 30.51 -28.58 18.29
CA ALA A 229 29.18 -28.28 17.76
C ALA A 229 28.63 -29.48 16.97
N THR A 230 27.31 -29.65 17.02
CA THR A 230 26.62 -30.71 16.26
C THR A 230 26.14 -30.15 14.92
N VAL A 231 26.43 -30.83 13.82
CA VAL A 231 25.88 -30.43 12.52
C VAL A 231 24.36 -30.63 12.48
N VAL A 232 23.63 -29.61 12.00
CA VAL A 232 22.17 -29.61 11.87
C VAL A 232 21.74 -29.70 10.41
N LEU A 233 22.37 -28.90 9.54
CA LEU A 233 22.10 -28.88 8.09
C LEU A 233 23.39 -28.69 7.32
N GLU A 234 23.47 -29.33 6.15
CA GLU A 234 24.60 -29.20 5.23
C GLU A 234 24.13 -28.95 3.80
N GLY A 235 25.06 -28.53 2.94
CA GLY A 235 24.82 -28.43 1.50
C GLY A 235 23.67 -27.46 1.14
N PRO A 236 22.89 -27.73 0.08
CA PRO A 236 21.80 -26.85 -0.34
C PRO A 236 20.74 -26.59 0.74
N ALA A 237 20.43 -27.58 1.58
CA ALA A 237 19.43 -27.46 2.64
C ALA A 237 19.80 -26.37 3.66
N SER A 238 21.09 -26.23 3.99
CA SER A 238 21.57 -25.17 4.89
C SER A 238 21.30 -23.76 4.33
N ARG A 239 21.54 -23.55 3.03
CA ARG A 239 21.34 -22.24 2.37
C ARG A 239 19.86 -21.90 2.27
N CYS A 240 19.04 -22.85 1.84
CA CYS A 240 17.59 -22.72 1.76
C CYS A 240 17.01 -22.36 3.15
N ALA A 241 17.41 -23.09 4.19
CA ALA A 241 17.00 -22.83 5.57
C ALA A 241 17.41 -21.45 6.08
N LEU A 242 18.63 -20.99 5.77
CA LEU A 242 19.11 -19.66 6.17
C LEU A 242 18.39 -18.52 5.44
N SER A 243 18.08 -18.69 4.16
CA SER A 243 17.25 -17.77 3.39
C SER A 243 15.82 -17.70 3.95
N ALA A 244 15.23 -18.84 4.30
CA ALA A 244 13.92 -18.92 4.94
C ALA A 244 13.90 -18.28 6.34
N ALA A 245 14.95 -18.50 7.12
CA ALA A 245 15.13 -17.88 8.42
C ALA A 245 15.26 -16.36 8.35
N HIS A 246 15.98 -15.83 7.36
CA HIS A 246 16.08 -14.39 7.12
C HIS A 246 14.71 -13.79 6.76
N ALA A 247 13.92 -14.47 5.93
CA ALA A 247 12.56 -14.03 5.58
C ALA A 247 11.63 -14.00 6.80
N ALA A 248 11.65 -15.02 7.66
CA ALA A 248 10.84 -15.05 8.88
C ALA A 248 11.27 -13.97 9.90
N ALA A 249 12.57 -13.75 10.09
CA ALA A 249 13.05 -12.64 10.91
C ALA A 249 12.62 -11.28 10.34
N THR A 250 12.69 -11.14 9.01
CA THR A 250 12.26 -9.93 8.29
C THR A 250 10.77 -9.68 8.50
N LEU A 251 9.94 -10.72 8.41
CA LEU A 251 8.51 -10.64 8.66
C LEU A 251 8.24 -10.13 10.08
N ALA A 252 8.82 -10.76 11.08
CA ALA A 252 8.60 -10.42 12.48
C ALA A 252 9.02 -8.98 12.79
N LEU A 253 10.23 -8.56 12.38
CA LEU A 253 10.69 -7.19 12.57
C LEU A 253 9.81 -6.20 11.81
N SER A 254 9.47 -6.46 10.56
CA SER A 254 8.67 -5.54 9.75
C SER A 254 7.24 -5.40 10.29
N ALA A 255 6.66 -6.49 10.80
CA ALA A 255 5.37 -6.47 11.50
C ALA A 255 5.44 -5.64 12.79
N GLU A 256 6.49 -5.82 13.59
CA GLU A 256 6.73 -4.98 14.77
C GLU A 256 6.79 -3.50 14.38
N GLN A 257 7.54 -3.16 13.32
CA GLN A 257 7.67 -1.79 12.83
C GLN A 257 6.32 -1.18 12.43
N VAL A 258 5.44 -1.94 11.76
CA VAL A 258 4.08 -1.49 11.43
C VAL A 258 3.29 -1.17 12.71
N GLY A 259 3.38 -2.03 13.73
CA GLY A 259 2.82 -1.77 15.06
C GLY A 259 3.31 -0.46 15.67
N VAL A 260 4.63 -0.22 15.62
CA VAL A 260 5.25 1.02 16.12
C VAL A 260 4.80 2.23 15.31
N CYS A 261 4.63 2.10 13.99
CA CYS A 261 4.09 3.17 13.14
C CYS A 261 2.68 3.57 13.59
N ARG A 262 1.81 2.59 13.83
CA ARG A 262 0.44 2.82 14.32
C ARG A 262 0.43 3.47 15.70
N ARG A 263 1.32 3.05 16.61
CA ARG A 263 1.51 3.70 17.92
C ARG A 263 1.87 5.17 17.74
N ALA A 264 2.89 5.44 16.92
CA ALA A 264 3.39 6.79 16.68
C ALA A 264 2.32 7.68 16.05
N LEU A 265 1.58 7.18 15.06
CA LEU A 265 0.47 7.89 14.45
C LEU A 265 -0.62 8.20 15.47
N ARG A 266 -1.04 7.22 16.29
CA ARG A 266 -2.08 7.40 17.32
C ARG A 266 -1.67 8.49 18.31
N GLN A 267 -0.48 8.39 18.89
CA GLN A 267 0.02 9.38 19.86
C GLN A 267 0.11 10.78 19.25
N ALA A 268 0.59 10.89 18.00
CA ALA A 268 0.69 12.17 17.31
C ALA A 268 -0.68 12.77 16.98
N VAL A 269 -1.66 11.95 16.56
CA VAL A 269 -3.05 12.37 16.30
C VAL A 269 -3.73 12.86 17.57
N GLU A 270 -3.64 12.11 18.67
CA GLU A 270 -4.24 12.52 19.95
C GLU A 270 -3.61 13.81 20.48
N HIS A 271 -2.28 13.92 20.44
CA HIS A 271 -1.62 15.18 20.77
C HIS A 271 -2.07 16.33 19.87
N ALA A 272 -2.26 16.08 18.58
CA ALA A 272 -2.69 17.09 17.62
C ALA A 272 -4.14 17.56 17.83
N LYS A 273 -5.01 16.70 18.39
CA LYS A 273 -6.39 17.05 18.80
C LYS A 273 -6.40 17.90 20.06
N ASP A 274 -5.56 17.58 21.03
CA ASP A 274 -5.58 18.23 22.35
C ASP A 274 -4.78 19.54 22.39
N ARG A 275 -3.61 19.57 21.72
CA ARG A 275 -2.71 20.71 21.79
C ARG A 275 -3.29 21.89 21.03
N THR A 276 -3.46 23.03 21.71
CA THR A 276 -3.97 24.26 21.12
C THR A 276 -2.86 25.29 20.87
N GLN A 277 -2.82 25.86 19.67
CA GLN A 277 -2.01 27.03 19.30
C GLN A 277 -2.83 27.98 18.42
N PHE A 278 -2.59 29.28 18.52
CA PHE A 278 -3.33 30.30 17.78
C PHE A 278 -4.86 30.18 17.90
N GLY A 279 -5.36 29.71 19.05
CA GLY A 279 -6.78 29.55 19.33
C GLY A 279 -7.46 28.31 18.72
N ALA A 280 -6.70 27.38 18.13
CA ALA A 280 -7.25 26.13 17.58
C ALA A 280 -6.35 24.91 17.92
N PRO A 281 -6.91 23.69 17.93
CA PRO A 281 -6.11 22.46 17.93
C PRO A 281 -5.10 22.45 16.80
N ILE A 282 -3.86 22.03 17.06
CA ILE A 282 -2.80 22.05 16.05
C ILE A 282 -3.11 21.13 14.86
N GLY A 283 -3.91 20.09 15.07
CA GLY A 283 -4.41 19.18 14.04
C GLY A 283 -5.29 19.85 12.98
N ARG A 284 -5.74 21.08 13.19
CA ARG A 284 -6.44 21.89 12.18
C ARG A 284 -5.48 22.47 11.14
N PHE A 285 -4.21 22.69 11.49
CA PHE A 285 -3.24 23.30 10.59
C PHE A 285 -2.70 22.27 9.60
N GLN A 286 -2.77 22.59 8.30
CA GLN A 286 -2.36 21.69 7.22
C GLN A 286 -0.94 21.16 7.38
N GLY A 287 0.00 21.98 7.88
CA GLY A 287 1.39 21.52 8.13
C GLY A 287 1.49 20.35 9.12
N VAL A 288 0.53 20.19 10.03
CA VAL A 288 0.44 19.04 10.96
C VAL A 288 -0.44 17.95 10.37
N SER A 289 -1.65 18.29 9.91
CA SER A 289 -2.61 17.29 9.45
C SER A 289 -2.16 16.56 8.19
N HIS A 290 -1.49 17.23 7.25
CA HIS A 290 -0.94 16.60 6.06
C HIS A 290 0.23 15.69 6.38
N ARG A 291 1.09 16.08 7.33
CA ARG A 291 2.17 15.21 7.80
C ARG A 291 1.61 13.91 8.38
N LEU A 292 0.54 13.98 9.17
CA LEU A 292 -0.09 12.79 9.74
C LEU A 292 -0.82 11.95 8.68
N ALA A 293 -1.38 12.58 7.65
CA ALA A 293 -1.91 11.86 6.49
C ALA A 293 -0.81 11.10 5.71
N ASP A 294 0.38 11.68 5.56
CA ASP A 294 1.53 11.00 4.93
C ASP A 294 2.00 9.81 5.78
N VAL A 295 2.06 9.96 7.11
CA VAL A 295 2.37 8.85 8.03
C VAL A 295 1.36 7.71 7.89
N PHE A 296 0.07 8.03 7.78
CA PHE A 296 -0.97 7.02 7.57
C PHE A 296 -0.74 6.25 6.26
N VAL A 297 -0.52 6.95 5.13
CA VAL A 297 -0.27 6.31 3.84
C VAL A 297 0.95 5.40 3.86
N GLU A 298 2.08 5.85 4.40
CA GLU A 298 3.29 5.03 4.48
C GLU A 298 3.10 3.81 5.39
N THR A 299 2.30 3.94 6.46
CA THR A 299 1.95 2.83 7.37
C THR A 299 1.09 1.78 6.67
N GLU A 300 0.11 2.17 5.87
CA GLU A 300 -0.75 1.23 5.14
C GLU A 300 0.01 0.50 4.02
N LEU A 301 0.95 1.17 3.36
CA LEU A 301 1.84 0.52 2.38
C LEU A 301 2.79 -0.48 3.08
N ALA A 302 3.32 -0.16 4.27
CA ALA A 302 4.12 -1.10 5.05
C ALA A 302 3.31 -2.31 5.51
N ALA A 303 2.10 -2.10 6.03
CA ALA A 303 1.18 -3.16 6.42
C ALA A 303 0.83 -4.10 5.25
N THR A 304 0.74 -3.55 4.03
CA THR A 304 0.55 -4.31 2.79
C THR A 304 1.77 -5.17 2.46
N ALA A 305 2.98 -4.60 2.51
CA ALA A 305 4.22 -5.30 2.23
C ALA A 305 4.45 -6.49 3.18
N VAL A 306 4.23 -6.27 4.48
CA VAL A 306 4.42 -7.28 5.52
C VAL A 306 3.44 -8.44 5.36
N ARG A 307 2.17 -8.16 5.09
CA ARG A 307 1.17 -9.21 4.87
C ARG A 307 1.41 -9.98 3.57
N HIS A 308 1.97 -9.32 2.53
CA HIS A 308 2.39 -10.04 1.32
C HIS A 308 3.49 -11.06 1.63
N LEU A 309 4.53 -10.67 2.39
CA LEU A 309 5.55 -11.62 2.84
C LEU A 309 4.96 -12.76 3.69
N GLY A 310 4.03 -12.44 4.59
CA GLY A 310 3.34 -13.47 5.39
C GLY A 310 2.61 -14.48 4.51
N ALA A 311 1.88 -14.01 3.50
CA ALA A 311 1.19 -14.88 2.54
C ALA A 311 2.14 -15.72 1.69
N VAL A 312 3.30 -15.17 1.29
CA VAL A 312 4.34 -15.92 0.55
C VAL A 312 4.93 -17.05 1.41
N LEU A 313 5.16 -16.79 2.70
CA LEU A 313 5.63 -17.81 3.64
C LEU A 313 4.56 -18.87 3.91
N ASP A 314 3.28 -18.49 4.03
CA ASP A 314 2.15 -19.42 4.17
C ASP A 314 1.95 -20.33 2.96
N ALA A 315 2.23 -19.82 1.76
CA ALA A 315 2.18 -20.60 0.54
C ALA A 315 3.32 -21.63 0.42
N GLY A 316 4.35 -21.54 1.29
CA GLY A 316 5.52 -22.41 1.23
C GLY A 316 6.34 -22.22 -0.05
N ALA A 317 6.46 -20.98 -0.54
CA ALA A 317 7.27 -20.66 -1.71
C ALA A 317 8.72 -21.14 -1.51
N ASP A 318 9.33 -21.67 -2.57
CA ASP A 318 10.71 -22.13 -2.51
C ASP A 318 11.64 -20.94 -2.22
N PRO A 319 12.45 -20.98 -1.14
CA PRO A 319 13.42 -19.93 -0.85
C PRO A 319 14.42 -19.65 -1.98
N ASP A 320 14.65 -20.62 -2.88
CA ASP A 320 15.56 -20.48 -4.02
C ASP A 320 14.90 -19.87 -5.27
N ASP A 321 13.56 -19.83 -5.36
CA ASP A 321 12.80 -19.27 -6.50
C ASP A 321 12.75 -17.73 -6.50
N GLY A 322 13.36 -17.07 -5.50
CA GLY A 322 13.54 -15.62 -5.44
C GLY A 322 12.30 -14.82 -5.01
N GLU A 323 11.08 -15.35 -5.14
CA GLU A 323 9.83 -14.68 -4.72
C GLU A 323 9.87 -14.32 -3.23
N GLN A 324 10.24 -15.27 -2.37
CA GLN A 324 10.36 -15.05 -0.93
C GLN A 324 11.38 -13.95 -0.60
N ARG A 325 12.52 -13.95 -1.29
CA ARG A 325 13.57 -12.94 -1.12
C ARG A 325 13.09 -11.55 -1.53
N ALA A 326 12.40 -11.45 -2.66
CA ALA A 326 11.84 -10.19 -3.15
C ALA A 326 10.77 -9.64 -2.21
N ALA A 327 9.87 -10.51 -1.71
CA ALA A 327 8.86 -10.14 -0.72
C ALA A 327 9.49 -9.68 0.60
N ALA A 328 10.54 -10.37 1.06
CA ALA A 328 11.28 -10.00 2.27
C ALA A 328 11.95 -8.63 2.12
N GLN A 329 12.62 -8.39 0.99
CA GLN A 329 13.25 -7.10 0.71
C GLN A 329 12.23 -5.96 0.64
N LEU A 330 11.09 -6.18 -0.04
CA LEU A 330 10.02 -5.19 -0.14
C LEU A 330 9.42 -4.85 1.23
N ALA A 331 9.17 -5.86 2.07
CA ALA A 331 8.67 -5.68 3.43
C ALA A 331 9.66 -4.89 4.29
N HIS A 332 10.94 -5.30 4.32
CA HIS A 332 11.99 -4.62 5.08
C HIS A 332 12.15 -3.16 4.65
N HIS A 333 12.20 -2.91 3.34
CA HIS A 333 12.34 -1.58 2.76
C HIS A 333 11.18 -0.66 3.17
N GLN A 334 9.93 -1.09 2.90
CA GLN A 334 8.77 -0.23 3.14
C GLN A 334 8.46 -0.06 4.63
N ALA A 335 8.61 -1.10 5.45
CA ALA A 335 8.42 -1.00 6.90
C ALA A 335 9.45 -0.05 7.54
N THR A 336 10.73 -0.16 7.13
CA THR A 336 11.79 0.73 7.62
C THR A 336 11.53 2.17 7.22
N ARG A 337 11.10 2.39 5.97
CA ARG A 337 10.71 3.71 5.47
C ARG A 337 9.55 4.29 6.28
N ALA A 338 8.49 3.51 6.49
CA ALA A 338 7.31 3.93 7.23
C ALA A 338 7.65 4.29 8.69
N LEU A 339 8.43 3.45 9.37
CA LEU A 339 8.82 3.69 10.76
C LEU A 339 9.68 4.95 10.91
N ARG A 340 10.60 5.19 9.97
CA ARG A 340 11.38 6.45 9.94
C ARG A 340 10.47 7.67 9.80
N VAL A 341 9.47 7.62 8.91
CA VAL A 341 8.52 8.72 8.69
C VAL A 341 7.63 8.92 9.93
N ALA A 342 7.06 7.84 10.46
CA ALA A 342 6.15 7.87 11.61
C ALA A 342 6.84 8.34 12.90
N SER A 343 8.00 7.80 13.22
CA SER A 343 8.75 8.19 14.43
C SER A 343 9.25 9.63 14.36
N ALA A 344 9.78 10.08 13.21
CA ALA A 344 10.18 11.48 13.03
C ALA A 344 8.98 12.43 13.14
N ALA A 345 7.84 12.06 12.56
CA ALA A 345 6.62 12.85 12.66
C ALA A 345 6.11 12.96 14.10
N LEU A 346 6.14 11.86 14.86
CA LEU A 346 5.77 11.86 16.28
C LEU A 346 6.61 12.85 17.08
N ILE A 347 7.95 12.78 16.97
CA ILE A 347 8.87 13.71 17.64
C ILE A 347 8.52 15.15 17.27
N GLN A 348 8.32 15.41 15.98
CA GLN A 348 8.05 16.75 15.47
C GLN A 348 6.69 17.31 15.92
N VAL A 349 5.65 16.48 16.02
CA VAL A 349 4.29 16.89 16.42
C VAL A 349 4.20 17.12 17.93
N LEU A 350 4.88 16.30 18.74
CA LEU A 350 5.01 16.53 20.18
C LEU A 350 5.88 17.76 20.52
N GLY A 351 6.70 18.21 19.57
CA GLY A 351 7.59 19.36 19.73
C GLY A 351 8.62 19.10 20.83
N GLY A 352 8.73 20.04 21.79
CA GLY A 352 9.69 19.94 22.89
C GLY A 352 9.54 18.64 23.70
N LEU A 353 8.31 18.18 23.94
CA LEU A 353 8.03 16.93 24.68
C LEU A 353 8.56 15.69 23.94
N GLY A 354 8.50 15.68 22.61
CA GLY A 354 9.04 14.58 21.81
C GLY A 354 10.56 14.45 21.94
N PHE A 355 11.24 15.51 22.37
CA PHE A 355 12.69 15.56 22.52
C PHE A 355 13.16 15.38 23.98
N THR A 356 12.37 14.68 24.81
CA THR A 356 12.71 14.42 26.22
C THR A 356 12.62 12.93 26.57
N TRP A 357 13.13 12.55 27.75
CA TRP A 357 13.10 11.17 28.24
C TRP A 357 11.74 10.80 28.87
N GLU A 358 10.98 11.80 29.30
CA GLU A 358 9.64 11.63 29.87
C GLU A 358 8.62 11.14 28.83
N SER A 359 8.90 11.34 27.54
CA SER A 359 8.05 10.87 26.44
C SER A 359 8.49 9.51 25.93
N THR A 360 7.56 8.57 25.80
CA THR A 360 7.84 7.26 25.18
C THR A 360 8.16 7.35 23.67
N ALA A 361 8.01 8.52 23.05
CA ALA A 361 8.29 8.74 21.64
C ALA A 361 9.74 8.46 21.24
N HIS A 362 10.69 8.65 22.16
CA HIS A 362 12.11 8.40 21.85
C HIS A 362 12.39 6.92 21.60
N HIS A 363 11.62 6.00 22.18
CA HIS A 363 11.78 4.56 21.92
C HIS A 363 11.49 4.23 20.46
N ALA A 364 10.38 4.76 19.91
CA ALA A 364 10.05 4.58 18.50
C ALA A 364 11.14 5.14 17.57
N PHE A 365 11.68 6.32 17.87
CA PHE A 365 12.74 6.95 17.06
C PHE A 365 14.08 6.21 17.14
N ARG A 366 14.46 5.72 18.33
CA ARG A 366 15.64 4.88 18.53
C ARG A 366 15.53 3.55 17.80
N LYS A 367 14.39 2.88 17.94
CA LYS A 367 14.07 1.63 17.24
C LYS A 367 14.12 1.82 15.73
N ALA A 368 13.59 2.91 15.19
CA ALA A 368 13.69 3.25 13.77
C ALA A 368 15.15 3.32 13.29
N GLY A 369 16.03 3.96 14.05
CA GLY A 369 17.45 4.06 13.71
C GLY A 369 18.20 2.73 13.78
N ALA A 370 17.84 1.87 14.74
CA ALA A 370 18.47 0.57 14.94
C ALA A 370 18.00 -0.46 13.91
N GLN A 371 16.68 -0.67 13.79
CA GLN A 371 16.10 -1.74 12.98
C GLN A 371 16.34 -1.56 11.48
N ALA A 372 16.56 -0.32 11.01
CA ALA A 372 17.00 -0.04 9.65
C ALA A 372 18.32 -0.73 9.24
N ARG A 373 19.05 -1.34 10.19
CA ARG A 373 20.37 -1.96 9.99
C ARG A 373 20.46 -3.42 10.44
N LEU A 374 19.43 -3.99 11.08
CA LEU A 374 19.56 -5.30 11.72
C LEU A 374 19.54 -6.48 10.73
N LEU A 375 18.88 -6.33 9.58
CA LEU A 375 18.68 -7.38 8.58
C LEU A 375 19.29 -7.05 7.20
N GLY A 376 20.27 -6.14 7.18
CA GLY A 376 20.89 -5.63 5.96
C GLY A 376 20.29 -4.31 5.49
N PRO A 377 20.76 -3.81 4.34
CA PRO A 377 20.32 -2.53 3.81
C PRO A 377 18.83 -2.55 3.49
N ALA A 378 18.08 -1.57 4.01
CA ALA A 378 16.69 -1.33 3.63
C ALA A 378 16.58 -0.59 2.28
N SER A 379 17.42 -0.95 1.31
CA SER A 379 17.36 -0.40 -0.04
C SER A 379 16.13 -0.92 -0.77
N ALA A 380 15.58 -0.11 -1.68
CA ALA A 380 14.52 -0.58 -2.56
C ALA A 380 14.98 -1.85 -3.30
N PRO A 381 14.05 -2.79 -3.60
CA PRO A 381 14.31 -3.93 -4.46
C PRO A 381 15.07 -3.54 -5.73
N THR A 382 16.10 -4.33 -6.05
CA THR A 382 16.78 -4.18 -7.34
C THR A 382 15.85 -4.72 -8.40
N VAL A 383 15.49 -3.88 -9.37
CA VAL A 383 14.57 -4.28 -10.44
C VAL A 383 15.39 -4.88 -11.56
N HIS A 384 15.32 -6.20 -11.73
CA HIS A 384 15.87 -6.86 -12.90
C HIS A 384 14.78 -6.95 -13.98
N ARG A 385 15.15 -6.75 -15.25
CA ARG A 385 14.23 -6.79 -16.41
C ARG A 385 13.42 -8.08 -16.52
N THR A 386 13.86 -9.16 -15.88
CA THR A 386 13.30 -10.51 -15.99
C THR A 386 12.46 -10.94 -14.81
N ASP A 387 12.46 -10.20 -13.69
CA ASP A 387 12.14 -10.78 -12.38
C ASP A 387 10.68 -10.58 -11.93
N GLU A 388 9.89 -9.81 -12.66
CA GLU A 388 8.48 -9.63 -12.33
C GLU A 388 7.59 -10.41 -13.30
N ALA A 389 7.49 -11.72 -13.07
CA ALA A 389 6.39 -12.49 -13.61
C ALA A 389 5.09 -11.77 -13.22
N MET A 390 4.27 -11.40 -14.21
CA MET A 390 2.92 -10.95 -13.93
C MET A 390 2.25 -11.99 -13.05
N VAL A 391 1.62 -11.55 -11.95
CA VAL A 391 0.59 -12.38 -11.32
C VAL A 391 -0.40 -12.68 -12.43
N THR A 392 -0.35 -13.91 -12.95
CA THR A 392 -1.32 -14.37 -13.92
C THR A 392 -2.61 -14.46 -13.13
N PRO A 393 -3.65 -13.66 -13.47
CA PRO A 393 -4.89 -13.76 -12.73
C PRO A 393 -5.35 -15.22 -12.76
N PRO A 394 -5.92 -15.72 -11.65
CA PRO A 394 -6.47 -17.07 -11.64
C PRO A 394 -7.38 -17.25 -12.85
N ALA A 395 -7.31 -18.41 -13.50
CA ALA A 395 -8.03 -18.67 -14.74
C ALA A 395 -9.54 -18.42 -14.54
N ASP A 396 -10.02 -17.31 -15.10
CA ASP A 396 -11.43 -16.97 -15.16
C ASP A 396 -11.87 -17.09 -16.63
N PRO A 397 -12.83 -17.98 -16.95
CA PRO A 397 -13.27 -18.19 -18.34
C PRO A 397 -13.75 -16.91 -19.03
N VAL A 398 -14.30 -15.95 -18.28
CA VAL A 398 -14.74 -14.65 -18.81
C VAL A 398 -13.53 -13.77 -19.15
N VAL A 399 -12.50 -13.78 -18.31
CA VAL A 399 -11.25 -13.05 -18.58
C VAL A 399 -10.50 -13.68 -19.76
N ASP A 400 -10.52 -15.01 -19.90
CA ASP A 400 -9.95 -15.69 -21.07
C ASP A 400 -10.73 -15.38 -22.36
N GLU A 401 -12.07 -15.32 -22.29
CA GLU A 401 -12.93 -14.86 -23.40
C GLU A 401 -12.56 -13.41 -23.79
N PHE A 402 -12.38 -12.54 -22.79
CA PHE A 402 -11.97 -11.16 -22.99
C PHE A 402 -10.59 -11.07 -23.64
N ARG A 403 -9.59 -11.80 -23.12
CA ARG A 403 -8.21 -11.84 -23.65
C ARG A 403 -8.20 -12.24 -25.12
N SER A 404 -8.96 -13.28 -25.47
CA SER A 404 -9.10 -13.73 -26.86
C SER A 404 -9.72 -12.64 -27.74
N PHE A 405 -10.82 -12.03 -27.28
CA PHE A 405 -11.48 -10.95 -27.99
C PHE A 405 -10.57 -9.73 -28.21
N ILE A 406 -9.85 -9.27 -27.17
CA ILE A 406 -9.02 -8.07 -27.30
C ILE A 406 -7.85 -8.29 -28.25
N ALA A 407 -7.31 -9.51 -28.37
CA ALA A 407 -6.23 -9.80 -29.30
C ALA A 407 -6.65 -9.52 -30.75
N ASP A 408 -7.81 -10.04 -31.15
CA ASP A 408 -8.38 -9.83 -32.48
C ASP A 408 -8.83 -8.38 -32.70
N ALA A 409 -9.54 -7.81 -31.72
CA ALA A 409 -10.04 -6.44 -31.80
C ALA A 409 -8.91 -5.42 -31.91
N LEU A 410 -7.83 -5.61 -31.15
CA LEU A 410 -6.68 -4.73 -31.12
C LEU A 410 -5.86 -4.85 -32.40
N ALA A 411 -5.69 -6.05 -32.95
CA ALA A 411 -5.08 -6.24 -34.28
C ALA A 411 -5.86 -5.46 -35.34
N ALA A 412 -7.19 -5.64 -35.40
CA ALA A 412 -8.06 -4.92 -36.33
C ALA A 412 -8.09 -3.39 -36.09
N HIS A 413 -7.83 -2.95 -34.86
CA HIS A 413 -7.71 -1.52 -34.55
C HIS A 413 -6.38 -0.96 -35.05
N ARG A 414 -5.27 -1.63 -34.76
CA ARG A 414 -3.92 -1.25 -35.19
C ARG A 414 -3.75 -1.30 -36.71
N ASP A 415 -4.42 -2.23 -37.39
CA ASP A 415 -4.43 -2.28 -38.86
C ASP A 415 -5.05 -1.01 -39.48
N GLN A 416 -6.06 -0.44 -38.81
CA GLN A 416 -6.76 0.76 -39.30
C GLN A 416 -6.09 2.06 -38.85
N TRP A 417 -5.65 2.13 -37.59
CA TRP A 417 -5.24 3.39 -36.93
C TRP A 417 -3.76 3.40 -36.54
N GLY A 418 -3.04 2.27 -36.59
CA GLY A 418 -1.66 2.19 -36.13
C GLY A 418 -1.54 2.57 -34.65
N ALA A 419 -0.69 3.55 -34.36
CA ALA A 419 -0.51 4.14 -33.03
C ALA A 419 -1.27 5.47 -32.85
N ASP A 420 -2.17 5.83 -33.77
CA ASP A 420 -3.02 7.02 -33.67
C ASP A 420 -3.90 6.96 -32.42
N ASP A 421 -3.81 7.98 -31.58
CA ASP A 421 -4.55 8.13 -30.33
C ASP A 421 -5.47 9.37 -30.36
N THR A 422 -5.84 9.83 -31.55
CA THR A 422 -6.84 10.88 -31.74
C THR A 422 -8.21 10.47 -31.19
N PHE A 423 -9.07 11.44 -30.90
CA PHE A 423 -10.44 11.18 -30.45
C PHE A 423 -11.22 10.26 -31.39
N ALA A 424 -11.01 10.39 -32.71
CA ALA A 424 -11.63 9.53 -33.71
C ALA A 424 -11.17 8.06 -33.58
N ALA A 425 -9.87 7.82 -33.40
CA ALA A 425 -9.32 6.50 -33.15
C ALA A 425 -9.88 5.90 -31.85
N ARG A 426 -9.85 6.66 -30.74
CA ARG A 426 -10.40 6.24 -29.44
C ARG A 426 -11.90 5.93 -29.50
N ARG A 427 -12.69 6.70 -30.26
CA ARG A 427 -14.12 6.44 -30.48
C ARG A 427 -14.31 5.14 -31.26
N ALA A 428 -13.51 4.92 -32.30
CA ALA A 428 -13.54 3.67 -33.08
C ALA A 428 -13.06 2.46 -32.27
N TRP A 429 -12.16 2.64 -31.30
CA TRP A 429 -11.77 1.62 -30.33
C TRP A 429 -12.91 1.28 -29.39
N GLN A 430 -13.52 2.29 -28.77
CA GLN A 430 -14.69 2.12 -27.90
C GLN A 430 -15.84 1.40 -28.61
N ARG A 431 -16.12 1.77 -29.86
CA ARG A 431 -17.16 1.13 -30.68
C ARG A 431 -16.87 -0.36 -30.93
N ARG A 432 -15.61 -0.75 -31.16
CA ARG A 432 -15.23 -2.17 -31.29
C ARG A 432 -15.52 -2.93 -30.00
N LEU A 433 -15.15 -2.37 -28.84
CA LEU A 433 -15.46 -2.97 -27.55
C LEU A 433 -16.98 -3.11 -27.35
N PHE A 434 -17.76 -2.10 -27.75
CA PHE A 434 -19.22 -2.14 -27.71
C PHE A 434 -19.81 -3.24 -28.61
N ASP A 435 -19.38 -3.31 -29.88
CA ASP A 435 -19.87 -4.30 -30.84
C ASP A 435 -19.52 -5.73 -30.39
N GLY A 436 -18.41 -5.91 -29.66
CA GLY A 436 -18.02 -7.16 -29.01
C GLY A 436 -18.69 -7.45 -27.66
N GLY A 437 -19.50 -6.51 -27.14
CA GLY A 437 -20.14 -6.63 -25.83
C GLY A 437 -19.18 -6.55 -24.64
N TRP A 438 -18.04 -5.87 -24.80
CA TRP A 438 -16.96 -5.73 -23.80
C TRP A 438 -16.80 -4.30 -23.28
N ILE A 439 -17.90 -3.56 -23.23
CA ILE A 439 -17.97 -2.23 -22.64
C ILE A 439 -19.00 -2.18 -21.53
N GLY A 440 -18.83 -1.26 -20.57
CA GLY A 440 -19.68 -1.22 -19.38
C GLY A 440 -19.58 -2.53 -18.59
N LEU A 441 -18.35 -3.03 -18.37
CA LEU A 441 -18.09 -4.36 -17.81
C LEU A 441 -18.89 -4.61 -16.52
N GLY A 442 -18.91 -3.65 -15.59
CA GLY A 442 -19.68 -3.74 -14.34
C GLY A 442 -21.14 -3.32 -14.42
N TRP A 443 -21.63 -2.78 -15.56
CA TRP A 443 -23.02 -2.37 -15.67
C TRP A 443 -23.95 -3.59 -15.70
N PRO A 444 -25.17 -3.51 -15.14
CA PRO A 444 -26.15 -4.57 -15.25
C PRO A 444 -26.44 -4.94 -16.71
N GLN A 445 -26.67 -6.22 -16.97
CA GLN A 445 -27.03 -6.70 -18.31
C GLN A 445 -28.32 -6.06 -18.85
N THR A 446 -29.26 -5.72 -17.98
CA THR A 446 -30.50 -4.99 -18.33
C THR A 446 -30.25 -3.61 -18.93
N HIS A 447 -29.05 -3.06 -18.73
CA HIS A 447 -28.64 -1.74 -19.18
C HIS A 447 -27.49 -1.81 -20.20
N GLY A 448 -27.27 -2.99 -20.81
CA GLY A 448 -26.31 -3.19 -21.91
C GLY A 448 -24.87 -3.51 -21.48
N GLY A 449 -24.60 -3.69 -20.18
CA GLY A 449 -23.31 -4.16 -19.68
C GLY A 449 -23.17 -5.67 -19.64
N ARG A 450 -22.09 -6.15 -19.01
CA ARG A 450 -21.85 -7.59 -18.76
C ARG A 450 -22.17 -8.06 -17.34
N GLY A 451 -22.29 -7.14 -16.38
CA GLY A 451 -22.53 -7.47 -14.98
C GLY A 451 -21.35 -8.17 -14.30
N LEU A 452 -20.12 -7.89 -14.76
CA LEU A 452 -18.91 -8.48 -14.22
C LEU A 452 -18.64 -8.04 -12.78
N THR A 453 -18.05 -8.93 -12.00
CA THR A 453 -17.59 -8.59 -10.64
C THR A 453 -16.46 -7.55 -10.69
N VAL A 454 -16.20 -6.86 -9.57
CA VAL A 454 -15.11 -5.87 -9.50
C VAL A 454 -13.75 -6.52 -9.82
N ARG A 455 -13.54 -7.76 -9.38
CA ARG A 455 -12.38 -8.60 -9.72
C ARG A 455 -12.20 -8.76 -11.23
N GLN A 456 -13.23 -9.27 -11.89
CA GLN A 456 -13.23 -9.48 -13.34
C GLN A 456 -12.98 -8.19 -14.11
N GLN A 457 -13.52 -7.06 -13.64
CA GLN A 457 -13.25 -5.74 -14.23
C GLN A 457 -11.77 -5.36 -14.13
N VAL A 458 -11.13 -5.56 -12.97
CA VAL A 458 -9.70 -5.28 -12.78
C VAL A 458 -8.84 -6.23 -13.61
N ASP A 459 -9.19 -7.51 -13.70
CA ASP A 459 -8.43 -8.46 -14.51
C ASP A 459 -8.56 -8.16 -16.01
N CYS A 460 -9.74 -7.77 -16.49
CA CYS A 460 -9.89 -7.24 -17.85
C CYS A 460 -9.04 -5.97 -18.06
N GLU A 461 -8.96 -5.09 -17.07
CA GLU A 461 -8.12 -3.90 -17.16
C GLU A 461 -6.63 -4.24 -17.28
N ARG A 462 -6.16 -5.28 -16.57
CA ARG A 462 -4.80 -5.81 -16.69
C ARG A 462 -4.51 -6.33 -18.09
N GLU A 463 -5.45 -7.05 -18.69
CA GLU A 463 -5.33 -7.54 -20.07
C GLU A 463 -5.24 -6.38 -21.08
N LEU A 464 -6.07 -5.33 -20.92
CA LEU A 464 -5.96 -4.11 -21.74
C LEU A 464 -4.61 -3.41 -21.57
N ALA A 465 -4.11 -3.33 -20.33
CA ALA A 465 -2.82 -2.73 -20.03
C ALA A 465 -1.68 -3.51 -20.67
N ALA A 466 -1.63 -4.83 -20.43
CA ALA A 466 -0.59 -5.72 -20.94
C ALA A 466 -0.57 -5.76 -22.48
N ALA A 467 -1.73 -5.67 -23.13
CA ALA A 467 -1.81 -5.60 -24.58
C ALA A 467 -1.37 -4.24 -25.17
N GLY A 468 -1.22 -3.19 -24.33
CA GLY A 468 -0.99 -1.82 -24.78
C GLY A 468 -2.18 -1.29 -25.58
N ALA A 469 -3.40 -1.56 -25.11
CA ALA A 469 -4.64 -1.13 -25.77
C ALA A 469 -4.83 0.39 -25.67
N PRO A 470 -5.42 1.05 -26.70
CA PRO A 470 -5.74 2.47 -26.66
C PRO A 470 -6.72 2.83 -25.54
N THR A 471 -6.74 4.11 -25.18
CA THR A 471 -7.77 4.65 -24.29
C THR A 471 -9.12 4.76 -24.99
N MET A 472 -10.22 4.77 -24.22
CA MET A 472 -11.58 4.96 -24.74
C MET A 472 -11.94 6.45 -24.78
N ALA A 473 -12.76 6.86 -25.76
CA ALA A 473 -13.15 8.27 -25.93
C ALA A 473 -14.16 8.78 -24.88
N GLY A 474 -15.08 7.93 -24.41
CA GLY A 474 -16.20 8.30 -23.54
C GLY A 474 -16.07 7.82 -22.10
N ILE A 475 -14.87 7.83 -21.53
CA ILE A 475 -14.60 7.19 -20.23
C ILE A 475 -15.43 7.78 -19.09
N LEU A 476 -15.67 9.10 -19.09
CA LEU A 476 -16.54 9.76 -18.10
C LEU A 476 -18.00 9.31 -18.22
N GLY A 477 -18.47 9.10 -19.46
CA GLY A 477 -19.80 8.55 -19.71
C GLY A 477 -19.94 7.13 -19.14
N ILE A 478 -18.96 6.27 -19.40
CA ILE A 478 -18.98 4.85 -18.99
C ILE A 478 -18.83 4.69 -17.47
N ASN A 479 -17.88 5.42 -16.88
CA ASN A 479 -17.49 5.20 -15.48
C ASN A 479 -18.31 6.03 -14.49
N ASN A 480 -18.83 7.19 -14.91
CA ASN A 480 -19.44 8.14 -13.98
C ASN A 480 -20.92 8.41 -14.33
N VAL A 481 -21.19 8.95 -15.52
CA VAL A 481 -22.54 9.42 -15.88
C VAL A 481 -23.52 8.25 -16.02
N GLY A 482 -23.15 7.21 -16.76
CA GLY A 482 -24.02 6.05 -17.00
C GLY A 482 -24.43 5.34 -15.70
N PRO A 483 -23.51 4.99 -14.78
CA PRO A 483 -23.86 4.45 -13.47
C PRO A 483 -24.77 5.37 -12.66
N THR A 484 -24.57 6.69 -12.75
CA THR A 484 -25.44 7.68 -12.09
C THR A 484 -26.86 7.68 -12.68
N LEU A 485 -26.99 7.57 -14.00
CA LEU A 485 -28.29 7.42 -14.68
C LEU A 485 -28.98 6.10 -14.35
N ILE A 486 -28.22 5.00 -14.22
CA ILE A 486 -28.76 3.71 -13.77
C ILE A 486 -29.31 3.82 -12.35
N ALA A 487 -28.61 4.52 -11.47
CA ALA A 487 -29.00 4.66 -10.06
C ALA A 487 -30.14 5.67 -9.83
N LEU A 488 -30.12 6.81 -10.53
CA LEU A 488 -30.95 7.98 -10.21
C LEU A 488 -31.79 8.50 -11.40
N GLY A 489 -31.48 8.07 -12.62
CA GLY A 489 -32.14 8.56 -13.83
C GLY A 489 -33.55 7.99 -14.00
N THR A 490 -34.43 8.80 -14.58
CA THR A 490 -35.77 8.35 -15.00
C THR A 490 -35.69 7.37 -16.17
N PRO A 491 -36.76 6.58 -16.47
CA PRO A 491 -36.78 5.69 -17.64
C PRO A 491 -36.48 6.41 -18.96
N GLU A 492 -36.91 7.67 -19.10
CA GLU A 492 -36.59 8.52 -20.25
C GLU A 492 -35.09 8.84 -20.32
N GLN A 493 -34.48 9.22 -19.19
CA GLN A 493 -33.05 9.55 -19.12
C GLN A 493 -32.16 8.31 -19.28
N GLN A 494 -32.60 7.13 -18.82
CA GLN A 494 -31.89 5.87 -19.03
C GLN A 494 -31.80 5.46 -20.51
N ARG A 495 -32.54 6.12 -21.43
CA ARG A 495 -32.40 5.87 -22.88
C ARG A 495 -31.05 6.33 -23.45
N HIS A 496 -30.30 7.16 -22.73
CA HIS A 496 -28.94 7.57 -23.11
C HIS A 496 -27.91 6.42 -22.97
N LEU A 497 -28.19 5.42 -22.13
CA LEU A 497 -27.21 4.39 -21.75
C LEU A 497 -26.61 3.62 -22.94
N PRO A 498 -27.37 3.14 -23.95
CA PRO A 498 -26.79 2.45 -25.10
C PRO A 498 -25.88 3.35 -25.93
N ALA A 499 -26.22 4.64 -26.08
CA ALA A 499 -25.44 5.59 -26.85
C ALA A 499 -24.15 6.00 -26.12
N ILE A 500 -24.16 6.01 -24.79
CA ILE A 500 -22.96 6.18 -23.96
C ILE A 500 -21.99 5.02 -24.20
N LEU A 501 -22.48 3.77 -24.14
CA LEU A 501 -21.64 2.58 -24.31
C LEU A 501 -21.01 2.54 -25.71
N SER A 502 -21.79 2.90 -26.74
CA SER A 502 -21.37 2.84 -28.14
C SER A 502 -20.50 4.02 -28.60
N ALA A 503 -20.28 5.01 -27.73
CA ALA A 503 -19.65 6.30 -28.03
C ALA A 503 -20.39 7.16 -29.07
N ASP A 504 -21.70 6.93 -29.28
CA ASP A 504 -22.55 7.85 -30.04
C ASP A 504 -22.91 9.09 -29.21
N GLU A 505 -22.97 8.91 -27.89
CA GLU A 505 -22.96 9.99 -26.93
C GLU A 505 -21.66 9.97 -26.12
N VAL A 506 -20.94 11.09 -26.12
CA VAL A 506 -19.75 11.28 -25.31
C VAL A 506 -20.04 12.36 -24.29
N TRP A 507 -19.89 12.02 -23.02
CA TRP A 507 -20.29 12.87 -21.91
C TRP A 507 -19.08 13.50 -21.24
N CYS A 508 -19.17 14.80 -20.97
CA CYS A 508 -18.20 15.55 -20.18
C CYS A 508 -18.83 16.05 -18.87
N GLN A 509 -18.00 16.54 -17.95
CA GLN A 509 -18.45 17.09 -16.66
C GLN A 509 -18.33 18.61 -16.63
N GLY A 510 -19.44 19.28 -16.30
CA GLY A 510 -19.54 20.72 -16.11
C GLY A 510 -19.55 21.10 -14.64
N PHE A 511 -18.52 20.73 -13.88
CA PHE A 511 -18.50 20.93 -12.42
C PHE A 511 -17.74 22.20 -12.06
N SER A 512 -16.43 22.20 -12.30
CA SER A 512 -15.49 23.26 -11.91
C SER A 512 -15.74 24.60 -12.61
N GLU A 513 -15.46 25.67 -11.88
CA GLU A 513 -15.55 27.07 -12.32
C GLU A 513 -14.26 27.82 -12.01
N PRO A 514 -13.97 28.97 -12.65
CA PRO A 514 -12.77 29.74 -12.35
C PRO A 514 -12.61 30.10 -10.86
N GLY A 515 -13.72 30.27 -10.15
CA GLY A 515 -13.74 30.55 -8.71
C GLY A 515 -14.10 29.35 -7.82
N ALA A 516 -14.37 28.17 -8.37
CA ALA A 516 -14.84 27.00 -7.62
C ALA A 516 -14.28 25.69 -8.21
N GLY A 517 -13.18 25.21 -7.62
CA GLY A 517 -12.57 23.90 -7.94
C GLY A 517 -12.58 23.00 -6.71
N SER A 518 -11.54 23.09 -5.86
CA SER A 518 -11.48 22.34 -4.60
C SER A 518 -12.63 22.68 -3.64
N ASP A 519 -13.08 23.93 -3.62
CA ASP A 519 -14.32 24.36 -2.97
C ASP A 519 -15.47 24.36 -3.99
N LEU A 520 -15.81 23.18 -4.50
CA LEU A 520 -16.82 23.01 -5.56
C LEU A 520 -18.19 23.55 -5.14
N ALA A 521 -18.50 23.54 -3.84
CA ALA A 521 -19.73 24.09 -3.29
C ALA A 521 -19.87 25.60 -3.53
N GLY A 522 -18.77 26.31 -3.79
CA GLY A 522 -18.73 27.73 -4.11
C GLY A 522 -19.18 28.10 -5.54
N LEU A 523 -19.66 27.14 -6.33
CA LEU A 523 -20.08 27.34 -7.72
C LEU A 523 -21.19 28.41 -7.85
N ARG A 524 -21.14 29.17 -8.96
CA ARG A 524 -21.97 30.34 -9.28
C ARG A 524 -22.67 30.26 -10.63
N CYS A 525 -22.30 29.34 -11.52
CA CYS A 525 -23.09 29.06 -12.72
C CYS A 525 -24.51 28.73 -12.27
N ARG A 526 -25.51 29.43 -12.81
CA ARG A 526 -26.87 29.42 -12.29
C ARG A 526 -27.85 28.91 -13.33
N ALA A 527 -28.94 28.33 -12.85
CA ALA A 527 -30.11 28.05 -13.66
C ALA A 527 -31.35 28.65 -12.99
N VAL A 528 -32.16 29.36 -13.76
CA VAL A 528 -33.46 29.88 -13.29
C VAL A 528 -34.56 29.13 -14.02
N ARG A 529 -35.54 28.63 -13.28
CA ARG A 529 -36.70 27.98 -13.89
C ARG A 529 -37.65 29.02 -14.50
N GLU A 530 -37.92 28.91 -15.79
CA GLU A 530 -38.87 29.74 -16.54
C GLU A 530 -39.90 28.85 -17.24
N GLY A 531 -41.03 28.59 -16.56
CA GLY A 531 -42.06 27.69 -17.07
C GLY A 531 -41.58 26.23 -17.10
N ASP A 532 -41.52 25.67 -18.31
CA ASP A 532 -41.11 24.28 -18.56
C ASP A 532 -39.61 24.15 -18.89
N ASP A 533 -38.86 25.25 -18.85
CA ASP A 533 -37.42 25.30 -19.11
C ASP A 533 -36.62 25.80 -17.89
N TYR A 534 -35.34 25.44 -17.86
CA TYR A 534 -34.29 26.14 -17.12
C TYR A 534 -33.50 27.04 -18.07
N VAL A 535 -33.22 28.27 -17.64
CA VAL A 535 -32.32 29.22 -18.33
C VAL A 535 -30.99 29.27 -17.59
N ILE A 536 -29.93 28.81 -18.24
CA ILE A 536 -28.60 28.64 -17.65
C ILE A 536 -27.69 29.81 -18.05
N ASN A 537 -26.98 30.35 -17.06
CA ASN A 537 -26.02 31.42 -17.25
C ASN A 537 -24.77 31.21 -16.39
N GLY A 538 -23.59 31.31 -17.01
CA GLY A 538 -22.31 31.21 -16.29
C GLY A 538 -21.19 30.62 -17.12
N GLN A 539 -20.23 30.02 -16.43
CA GLN A 539 -19.04 29.45 -17.04
C GLN A 539 -18.60 28.20 -16.27
N LYS A 540 -18.11 27.21 -17.03
CA LYS A 540 -17.35 26.05 -16.56
C LYS A 540 -15.94 26.06 -17.16
N ILE A 541 -15.01 25.44 -16.47
CA ILE A 541 -13.59 25.36 -16.87
C ILE A 541 -13.01 24.00 -16.46
N TRP A 542 -11.93 23.60 -17.14
CA TRP A 542 -11.28 22.28 -16.98
C TRP A 542 -12.18 21.12 -17.39
N THR A 543 -13.09 21.35 -18.35
CA THR A 543 -13.98 20.31 -18.87
C THR A 543 -13.20 19.41 -19.82
N THR A 544 -12.80 18.23 -19.33
CA THR A 544 -12.20 17.15 -20.13
C THR A 544 -13.11 16.75 -21.28
N ASP A 545 -12.51 16.63 -22.47
CA ASP A 545 -13.18 16.32 -23.73
C ASP A 545 -14.32 17.30 -24.09
N GLY A 546 -14.37 18.50 -23.49
CA GLY A 546 -15.47 19.44 -23.69
C GLY A 546 -15.63 19.95 -25.13
N LEU A 547 -14.61 19.81 -25.98
CA LEU A 547 -14.69 20.12 -27.42
C LEU A 547 -15.33 18.97 -28.22
N ASP A 548 -15.06 17.74 -27.82
CA ASP A 548 -15.44 16.52 -28.53
C ASP A 548 -16.72 15.85 -27.99
N ALA A 549 -17.09 16.18 -26.74
CA ALA A 549 -18.30 15.69 -26.10
C ALA A 549 -19.56 16.12 -26.86
N THR A 550 -20.63 15.34 -26.70
CA THR A 550 -21.98 15.65 -27.21
C THR A 550 -22.91 16.09 -26.09
N HIS A 551 -22.66 15.65 -24.86
CA HIS A 551 -23.49 15.94 -23.69
C HIS A 551 -22.63 16.34 -22.48
N MET A 552 -23.26 17.02 -21.54
CA MET A 552 -22.65 17.47 -20.29
C MET A 552 -23.53 17.13 -19.09
N GLU A 553 -22.94 16.50 -18.08
CA GLU A 553 -23.47 16.45 -16.72
C GLU A 553 -23.07 17.76 -16.01
N LEU A 554 -24.02 18.67 -15.85
CA LEU A 554 -23.77 20.07 -15.48
C LEU A 554 -24.29 20.38 -14.06
N MET A 555 -23.41 20.90 -13.20
CA MET A 555 -23.80 21.43 -11.89
C MET A 555 -24.09 22.92 -11.96
N VAL A 556 -25.25 23.34 -11.49
CA VAL A 556 -25.69 24.74 -11.43
C VAL A 556 -26.28 25.10 -10.07
N ARG A 557 -26.32 26.39 -9.76
CA ARG A 557 -27.04 26.92 -8.60
C ARG A 557 -28.44 27.36 -9.02
N THR A 558 -29.47 26.76 -8.44
CA THR A 558 -30.87 27.14 -8.64
C THR A 558 -31.41 28.00 -7.49
N ASP A 559 -30.83 27.87 -6.30
CA ASP A 559 -31.14 28.74 -5.15
C ASP A 559 -29.89 29.56 -4.75
N PRO A 560 -29.86 30.88 -5.02
CA PRO A 560 -28.74 31.74 -4.67
C PRO A 560 -28.70 32.16 -3.19
N GLU A 561 -29.81 32.02 -2.45
CA GLU A 561 -29.91 32.41 -1.04
C GLU A 561 -29.36 31.33 -0.10
N THR A 562 -29.32 30.09 -0.58
CA THR A 562 -28.70 28.98 0.13
C THR A 562 -27.16 29.03 0.05
N THR A 563 -26.50 28.47 1.06
CA THR A 563 -25.04 28.41 1.13
C THR A 563 -24.52 26.99 1.02
N ARG A 564 -23.29 26.84 0.50
CA ARG A 564 -22.58 25.57 0.32
C ARG A 564 -23.33 24.60 -0.60
N HIS A 565 -23.71 23.43 -0.09
CA HIS A 565 -24.20 22.29 -0.86
C HIS A 565 -25.68 22.40 -1.25
N ALA A 566 -26.48 23.05 -0.41
CA ALA A 566 -27.90 23.26 -0.69
C ALA A 566 -28.07 24.23 -1.87
N GLY A 567 -29.13 24.01 -2.66
CA GLY A 567 -29.45 24.85 -3.81
C GLY A 567 -28.61 24.60 -5.06
N ILE A 568 -27.78 23.55 -5.05
CA ILE A 568 -27.07 23.05 -6.22
C ILE A 568 -27.95 22.02 -6.92
N THR A 569 -28.05 22.07 -8.24
CA THR A 569 -28.87 21.19 -9.08
C THR A 569 -28.01 20.55 -10.17
N MET A 570 -28.34 19.30 -10.54
CA MET A 570 -27.67 18.57 -11.61
C MET A 570 -28.55 18.55 -12.88
N LEU A 571 -28.02 18.98 -14.01
CA LEU A 571 -28.71 19.00 -15.31
C LEU A 571 -27.95 18.19 -16.36
N LEU A 572 -28.69 17.51 -17.23
CA LEU A 572 -28.19 16.78 -18.40
C LEU A 572 -28.36 17.63 -19.65
N VAL A 573 -27.26 18.15 -20.21
CA VAL A 573 -27.32 19.21 -21.23
C VAL A 573 -26.62 18.78 -22.52
N PRO A 574 -27.30 18.75 -23.68
CA PRO A 574 -26.65 18.63 -24.99
C PRO A 574 -25.72 19.83 -25.22
N ILE A 575 -24.46 19.59 -25.55
CA ILE A 575 -23.43 20.65 -25.56
C ILE A 575 -23.54 21.59 -26.76
N ASP A 576 -24.34 21.23 -27.76
CA ASP A 576 -24.68 22.02 -28.93
C ASP A 576 -25.95 22.88 -28.73
N THR A 577 -26.53 22.87 -27.52
CA THR A 577 -27.67 23.73 -27.19
C THR A 577 -27.33 25.20 -27.47
N PRO A 578 -28.20 25.95 -28.19
CA PRO A 578 -27.96 27.36 -28.49
C PRO A 578 -27.63 28.19 -27.24
N GLY A 579 -26.62 29.05 -27.35
CA GLY A 579 -26.09 29.86 -26.24
C GLY A 579 -24.85 29.26 -25.57
N ILE A 580 -24.51 27.99 -25.85
CA ILE A 580 -23.27 27.38 -25.37
C ILE A 580 -22.10 27.77 -26.28
N THR A 581 -21.05 28.34 -25.69
CA THR A 581 -19.77 28.61 -26.38
C THR A 581 -18.66 27.80 -25.74
N ARG A 582 -17.90 27.05 -26.54
CA ARG A 582 -16.77 26.22 -26.09
C ARG A 582 -15.46 26.83 -26.58
N ARG A 583 -14.45 26.89 -25.73
CA ARG A 583 -13.11 27.38 -26.09
C ARG A 583 -12.04 26.39 -25.66
N PRO A 584 -11.08 26.03 -26.53
CA PRO A 584 -9.99 25.14 -26.16
C PRO A 584 -9.10 25.80 -25.10
N ILE A 585 -8.64 24.98 -24.16
CA ILE A 585 -7.52 25.33 -23.28
C ILE A 585 -6.31 24.55 -23.78
N VAL A 586 -5.26 25.26 -24.15
CA VAL A 586 -3.98 24.66 -24.53
C VAL A 586 -3.27 24.20 -23.26
N GLN A 587 -2.97 22.91 -23.20
CA GLN A 587 -2.33 22.24 -22.09
C GLN A 587 -0.82 22.49 -22.07
N LEU A 588 -0.18 22.04 -20.99
CA LEU A 588 1.28 22.14 -20.82
C LEU A 588 2.04 21.43 -21.95
N ASP A 589 1.48 20.36 -22.51
CA ASP A 589 2.03 19.60 -23.64
C ASP A 589 1.60 20.15 -25.02
N GLY A 590 0.95 21.31 -25.07
CA GLY A 590 0.47 21.92 -26.31
C GLY A 590 -0.85 21.36 -26.85
N THR A 591 -1.41 20.30 -26.27
CA THR A 591 -2.66 19.69 -26.73
C THR A 591 -3.91 20.42 -26.21
N THR A 592 -5.07 20.22 -26.83
CA THR A 592 -6.33 20.93 -26.48
C THR A 592 -7.43 20.00 -25.94
N GLY A 593 -7.08 19.07 -25.05
CA GLY A 593 -8.04 18.12 -24.46
C GLY A 593 -9.02 18.70 -23.41
N TYR A 594 -8.97 20.00 -23.12
CA TYR A 594 -9.87 20.66 -22.17
C TYR A 594 -10.60 21.84 -22.81
N ALA A 595 -11.78 22.15 -22.29
CA ALA A 595 -12.53 23.33 -22.69
C ALA A 595 -12.90 24.24 -21.51
N GLU A 596 -12.95 25.55 -21.80
CA GLU A 596 -13.86 26.47 -21.12
C GLU A 596 -15.22 26.41 -21.83
N VAL A 597 -16.30 26.41 -21.04
CA VAL A 597 -17.66 26.36 -21.56
C VAL A 597 -18.47 27.50 -20.96
N PHE A 598 -18.99 28.37 -21.81
CA PHE A 598 -19.80 29.53 -21.44
C PHE A 598 -21.26 29.27 -21.78
N PHE A 599 -22.14 29.71 -20.88
CA PHE A 599 -23.58 29.60 -21.02
C PHE A 599 -24.17 31.01 -20.99
N ASP A 600 -24.80 31.41 -22.09
CA ASP A 600 -25.50 32.69 -22.24
C ASP A 600 -26.97 32.42 -22.62
N ASP A 601 -27.87 32.61 -21.67
CA ASP A 601 -29.31 32.33 -21.78
C ASP A 601 -29.66 30.96 -22.41
N VAL A 602 -28.89 29.93 -22.05
CA VAL A 602 -29.06 28.57 -22.57
C VAL A 602 -30.33 27.96 -22.00
N ARG A 603 -31.27 27.58 -22.88
CA ARG A 603 -32.56 26.99 -22.50
C ARG A 603 -32.54 25.47 -22.63
N VAL A 604 -32.84 24.78 -21.53
CA VAL A 604 -33.02 23.32 -21.50
C VAL A 604 -34.33 22.97 -20.81
N PRO A 605 -35.04 21.92 -21.23
CA PRO A 605 -36.31 21.55 -20.60
C PRO A 605 -36.10 21.09 -19.15
N VAL A 606 -37.12 21.24 -18.30
CA VAL A 606 -37.10 20.77 -16.90
C VAL A 606 -36.83 19.27 -16.80
N SER A 607 -37.15 18.48 -17.83
CA SER A 607 -36.80 17.05 -17.92
C SER A 607 -35.30 16.76 -17.96
N SER A 608 -34.47 17.79 -18.15
CA SER A 608 -33.00 17.71 -18.07
C SER A 608 -32.52 17.56 -16.63
N LEU A 609 -33.38 17.81 -15.63
CA LEU A 609 -33.09 17.64 -14.21
C LEU A 609 -32.79 16.18 -13.87
N LEU A 610 -31.59 15.90 -13.34
CA LEU A 610 -31.24 14.61 -12.78
C LEU A 610 -31.35 14.66 -11.25
N GLY A 611 -32.20 13.80 -10.68
CA GLY A 611 -32.55 13.87 -9.26
C GLY A 611 -33.53 15.00 -8.96
N ASP A 612 -33.45 15.56 -7.75
CA ASP A 612 -34.33 16.64 -7.30
C ASP A 612 -33.63 18.01 -7.41
N GLU A 613 -34.42 19.06 -7.68
CA GLU A 613 -33.93 20.44 -7.72
C GLU A 613 -33.39 20.85 -6.34
N GLY A 614 -32.18 21.43 -6.30
CA GLY A 614 -31.48 21.80 -5.08
C GLY A 614 -30.71 20.67 -4.38
N GLU A 615 -30.83 19.43 -4.87
CA GLU A 615 -30.20 18.22 -4.32
C GLU A 615 -29.09 17.65 -5.22
N GLY A 616 -28.59 18.44 -6.18
CA GLY A 616 -27.52 18.09 -7.11
C GLY A 616 -26.20 17.72 -6.43
N TRP A 617 -25.94 18.19 -5.21
CA TRP A 617 -24.80 17.72 -4.42
C TRP A 617 -24.93 16.25 -3.99
N SER A 618 -26.16 15.77 -3.80
CA SER A 618 -26.39 14.35 -3.54
C SER A 618 -26.09 13.51 -4.78
N VAL A 619 -26.55 13.97 -5.94
CA VAL A 619 -26.26 13.36 -7.25
C VAL A 619 -24.77 13.30 -7.51
N SER A 620 -24.04 14.41 -7.33
CA SER A 620 -22.59 14.46 -7.56
C SER A 620 -21.82 13.51 -6.63
N ARG A 621 -22.30 13.25 -5.41
CA ARG A 621 -21.67 12.24 -4.53
C ARG A 621 -21.83 10.83 -5.08
N THR A 622 -22.97 10.52 -5.69
CA THR A 622 -23.19 9.24 -6.40
C THR A 622 -22.24 9.14 -7.59
N THR A 623 -22.18 10.19 -8.44
CA THR A 623 -21.26 10.26 -9.58
C THR A 623 -19.80 10.02 -9.16
N LEU A 624 -19.33 10.75 -8.15
CA LEU A 624 -17.95 10.67 -7.65
C LEU A 624 -17.66 9.37 -6.87
N ALA A 625 -18.68 8.63 -6.43
CA ALA A 625 -18.49 7.33 -5.79
C ALA A 625 -18.12 6.23 -6.81
N TYR A 626 -18.57 6.33 -8.06
CA TYR A 626 -18.22 5.39 -9.12
C TYR A 626 -16.83 5.65 -9.74
N GLU A 627 -16.39 6.91 -9.81
CA GLU A 627 -15.01 7.26 -10.18
C GLU A 627 -13.99 6.56 -9.25
N ARG A 628 -14.37 6.45 -7.97
CA ARG A 628 -13.59 5.89 -6.89
C ARG A 628 -13.42 4.37 -6.92
N THR A 629 -14.33 3.63 -7.56
CA THR A 629 -14.17 2.18 -7.80
C THR A 629 -13.09 1.86 -8.85
N GLY A 630 -12.76 2.80 -9.74
CA GLY A 630 -11.71 2.63 -10.76
C GLY A 630 -10.28 2.74 -10.23
N VAL A 631 -10.08 3.08 -8.96
CA VAL A 631 -8.76 3.34 -8.37
C VAL A 631 -7.89 2.07 -8.30
N VAL A 632 -8.49 0.89 -8.15
CA VAL A 632 -7.74 -0.38 -8.18
C VAL A 632 -7.27 -0.72 -9.60
N ALA A 633 -8.11 -0.44 -10.60
CA ALA A 633 -7.72 -0.54 -12.01
C ALA A 633 -6.54 0.38 -12.37
N LEU A 634 -6.50 1.61 -11.81
CA LEU A 634 -5.35 2.52 -11.95
C LEU A 634 -4.06 1.93 -11.39
N ALA A 635 -4.12 1.28 -10.21
CA ALA A 635 -2.96 0.62 -9.62
C ALA A 635 -2.48 -0.56 -10.48
N ALA A 636 -3.40 -1.37 -11.01
CA ALA A 636 -3.09 -2.49 -11.89
C ALA A 636 -2.39 -2.05 -13.19
N ARG A 637 -2.85 -0.95 -13.83
CA ARG A 637 -2.18 -0.37 -15.02
C ARG A 637 -0.78 0.16 -14.73
N LEU A 638 -0.53 0.62 -13.51
CA LEU A 638 0.73 1.26 -13.15
C LEU A 638 1.89 0.28 -13.18
N GLN A 639 1.68 -0.97 -12.77
CA GLN A 639 2.69 -2.04 -12.88
C GLN A 639 3.13 -2.26 -14.32
N GLN A 640 2.18 -2.34 -15.25
CA GLN A 640 2.53 -2.44 -16.66
C GLN A 640 3.31 -1.20 -17.14
N THR A 641 2.92 -0.01 -16.68
CA THR A 641 3.59 1.24 -17.05
C THR A 641 5.06 1.26 -16.57
N VAL A 642 5.34 0.71 -15.38
CA VAL A 642 6.71 0.54 -14.86
C VAL A 642 7.50 -0.41 -15.76
N ARG A 643 6.92 -1.57 -16.12
CA ARG A 643 7.55 -2.53 -17.04
C ARG A 643 7.87 -1.91 -18.41
N ASP A 644 6.92 -1.20 -18.99
CA ASP A 644 7.12 -0.52 -20.27
C ASP A 644 8.27 0.49 -20.20
N VAL A 645 8.50 1.11 -19.03
CA VAL A 645 9.68 1.94 -18.81
C VAL A 645 10.93 1.08 -18.75
N LEU A 646 10.98 0.07 -17.88
CA LEU A 646 12.12 -0.83 -17.71
C LEU A 646 12.64 -1.45 -19.03
N ASP A 647 11.71 -1.85 -19.89
CA ASP A 647 12.01 -2.45 -21.19
C ASP A 647 12.64 -1.45 -22.17
N ARG A 648 12.35 -0.17 -22.00
CA ARG A 648 12.80 0.92 -22.91
C ARG A 648 14.00 1.71 -22.38
N ILE A 649 14.32 1.60 -21.10
CA ILE A 649 15.50 2.25 -20.50
C ILE A 649 16.76 1.84 -21.28
N ASP A 650 17.64 2.77 -21.63
CA ASP A 650 18.98 2.41 -22.08
C ASP A 650 19.83 2.02 -20.86
N PRO A 651 20.33 0.78 -20.73
CA PRO A 651 21.19 0.39 -19.61
C PRO A 651 22.45 1.26 -19.48
N ALA A 652 22.92 1.87 -20.56
CA ALA A 652 24.07 2.78 -20.53
C ALA A 652 23.77 4.11 -19.81
N LEU A 653 22.49 4.44 -19.60
CA LEU A 653 22.03 5.66 -18.92
C LEU A 653 21.55 5.39 -17.48
N LEU A 654 21.67 4.15 -16.99
CA LEU A 654 21.39 3.79 -15.60
C LEU A 654 22.62 4.05 -14.72
N ASP A 655 22.78 5.30 -14.27
CA ASP A 655 23.67 5.57 -13.14
C ASP A 655 23.04 5.14 -11.80
N ASP A 656 23.83 5.21 -10.72
CA ASP A 656 23.40 4.78 -9.39
C ASP A 656 22.16 5.54 -8.87
N ASP A 657 21.99 6.82 -9.26
CA ASP A 657 20.87 7.63 -8.82
C ASP A 657 19.58 7.27 -9.56
N VAL A 658 19.65 7.09 -10.88
CA VAL A 658 18.52 6.63 -11.69
C VAL A 658 18.12 5.22 -11.29
N ALA A 659 19.08 4.32 -11.07
CA ALA A 659 18.81 2.95 -10.62
C ALA A 659 18.10 2.91 -9.26
N ARG A 660 18.53 3.77 -8.32
CA ARG A 660 17.88 3.90 -7.01
C ARG A 660 16.45 4.44 -7.12
N GLU A 661 16.23 5.48 -7.92
CA GLU A 661 14.89 6.06 -8.11
C GLU A 661 13.94 5.10 -8.83
N LEU A 662 14.45 4.34 -9.78
CA LEU A 662 13.73 3.27 -10.45
C LEU A 662 13.30 2.18 -9.46
N GLY A 663 14.21 1.71 -8.60
CA GLY A 663 13.90 0.74 -7.55
C GLY A 663 12.79 1.23 -6.61
N GLU A 664 12.88 2.49 -6.15
CA GLU A 664 11.85 3.10 -5.29
C GLU A 664 10.49 3.21 -6.00
N THR A 665 10.49 3.54 -7.29
CA THR A 665 9.28 3.69 -8.10
C THR A 665 8.61 2.34 -8.36
N ALA A 666 9.40 1.32 -8.72
CA ALA A 666 8.91 -0.03 -8.93
C ALA A 666 8.37 -0.66 -7.64
N ALA A 667 9.10 -0.51 -6.52
CA ALA A 667 8.66 -0.98 -5.21
C ALA A 667 7.31 -0.38 -4.82
N ARG A 668 7.13 0.93 -4.99
CA ARG A 668 5.84 1.59 -4.72
C ARG A 668 4.74 1.15 -5.65
N ALA A 669 5.02 0.99 -6.94
CA ALA A 669 4.02 0.50 -7.88
C ALA A 669 3.58 -0.92 -7.50
N ARG A 670 4.52 -1.79 -7.08
CA ARG A 670 4.23 -3.15 -6.63
C ARG A 670 3.38 -3.15 -5.37
N LEU A 671 3.68 -2.26 -4.43
CA LEU A 671 2.87 -2.07 -3.22
C LEU A 671 1.45 -1.59 -3.55
N LEU A 672 1.28 -0.73 -4.55
CA LEU A 672 -0.05 -0.28 -4.97
C LEU A 672 -0.88 -1.41 -5.58
N ASP A 673 -0.26 -2.27 -6.39
CA ASP A 673 -0.92 -3.47 -6.94
C ASP A 673 -1.32 -4.45 -5.83
N LEU A 674 -0.39 -4.77 -4.92
CA LEU A 674 -0.66 -5.60 -3.74
C LEU A 674 -1.75 -5.00 -2.84
N HIS A 675 -1.76 -3.68 -2.66
CA HIS A 675 -2.79 -3.00 -1.88
C HIS A 675 -4.14 -3.04 -2.59
N GLY A 676 -4.15 -2.88 -3.92
CA GLY A 676 -5.33 -3.07 -4.76
C GLY A 676 -5.93 -4.47 -4.63
N GLU A 677 -5.10 -5.50 -4.65
CA GLU A 677 -5.50 -6.89 -4.44
C GLU A 677 -6.18 -7.12 -3.09
N ARG A 678 -5.64 -6.51 -2.03
CA ARG A 678 -6.24 -6.57 -0.69
C ARG A 678 -7.60 -5.88 -0.64
N ILE A 679 -7.75 -4.72 -1.28
CA ILE A 679 -9.04 -4.02 -1.38
C ILE A 679 -10.06 -4.88 -2.12
N LEU A 680 -9.67 -5.54 -3.20
CA LEU A 680 -10.57 -6.42 -3.94
C LEU A 680 -11.01 -7.63 -3.10
N SER A 681 -10.08 -8.28 -2.41
CA SER A 681 -10.38 -9.38 -1.50
C SER A 681 -11.34 -8.95 -0.37
N ALA A 682 -11.14 -7.74 0.18
CA ALA A 682 -12.03 -7.15 1.16
C ALA A 682 -13.45 -6.96 0.61
N ILE A 683 -13.58 -6.40 -0.59
CA ILE A 683 -14.88 -6.21 -1.26
C ILE A 683 -15.56 -7.56 -1.52
N GLU A 684 -14.82 -8.58 -1.96
CA GLU A 684 -15.31 -9.94 -2.20
C GLU A 684 -15.83 -10.60 -0.90
N SER A 685 -15.20 -10.31 0.23
CA SER A 685 -15.68 -10.74 1.57
C SER A 685 -16.85 -9.91 2.12
N GLY A 686 -17.38 -8.94 1.37
CA GLY A 686 -18.49 -8.09 1.78
C GLY A 686 -18.11 -6.90 2.65
N THR A 687 -16.82 -6.57 2.77
CA THR A 687 -16.37 -5.36 3.48
C THR A 687 -16.56 -4.13 2.58
N PRO A 688 -17.28 -3.09 3.04
CA PRO A 688 -17.45 -1.87 2.26
C PRO A 688 -16.10 -1.16 2.00
N PRO A 689 -15.91 -0.51 0.84
CA PRO A 689 -14.74 0.32 0.59
C PRO A 689 -14.63 1.46 1.61
N GLY A 690 -13.45 1.65 2.18
CA GLY A 690 -13.12 2.68 3.16
C GLY A 690 -12.20 3.77 2.57
N PRO A 691 -11.25 4.31 3.35
CA PRO A 691 -10.36 5.39 2.91
C PRO A 691 -9.20 4.94 2.02
N GLU A 692 -9.10 3.65 1.69
CA GLU A 692 -8.00 3.04 0.93
C GLU A 692 -7.84 3.73 -0.44
N GLN A 693 -8.94 4.17 -1.04
CA GLN A 693 -8.92 4.93 -2.30
C GLN A 693 -8.09 6.22 -2.19
N SER A 694 -8.11 6.88 -1.04
CA SER A 694 -7.30 8.10 -0.83
C SER A 694 -5.82 7.78 -0.70
N VAL A 695 -5.50 6.64 -0.09
CA VAL A 695 -4.14 6.09 -0.01
C VAL A 695 -3.63 5.77 -1.41
N VAL A 696 -4.38 4.97 -2.17
CA VAL A 696 -4.01 4.57 -3.54
C VAL A 696 -3.85 5.80 -4.43
N LYS A 697 -4.81 6.73 -4.44
CA LYS A 697 -4.72 7.91 -5.31
C LYS A 697 -3.51 8.79 -4.98
N LEU A 698 -3.20 8.99 -3.69
CA LEU A 698 -2.04 9.77 -3.28
C LEU A 698 -0.74 9.10 -3.75
N ALA A 699 -0.55 7.82 -3.43
CA ALA A 699 0.63 7.06 -3.82
C ALA A 699 0.76 6.92 -5.34
N TRP A 700 -0.34 6.62 -6.04
CA TRP A 700 -0.39 6.53 -7.51
C TRP A 700 0.06 7.82 -8.18
N SER A 701 -0.34 8.99 -7.66
CA SER A 701 0.07 10.28 -8.22
C SER A 701 1.58 10.51 -8.13
N GLN A 702 2.21 10.04 -7.05
CA GLN A 702 3.66 10.16 -6.84
C GLN A 702 4.42 9.23 -7.77
N VAL A 703 3.99 7.97 -7.89
CA VAL A 703 4.60 7.00 -8.81
C VAL A 703 4.46 7.46 -10.26
N THR A 704 3.29 7.98 -10.66
CA THR A 704 3.06 8.48 -12.03
C THR A 704 4.01 9.63 -12.39
N GLN A 705 4.27 10.54 -11.46
CA GLN A 705 5.24 11.63 -11.67
C GLN A 705 6.68 11.11 -11.72
N SER A 706 7.03 10.21 -10.82
CA SER A 706 8.36 9.58 -10.79
C SER A 706 8.64 8.83 -12.10
N LEU A 707 7.63 8.14 -12.66
CA LEU A 707 7.75 7.49 -13.98
C LEU A 707 7.96 8.49 -15.13
N GLY A 708 7.33 9.67 -15.07
CA GLY A 708 7.58 10.74 -16.03
C GLY A 708 9.03 11.26 -15.95
N GLU A 709 9.53 11.46 -14.74
CA GLU A 709 10.92 11.88 -14.47
C GLU A 709 11.93 10.81 -14.91
N LEU A 710 11.70 9.55 -14.53
CA LEU A 710 12.53 8.41 -14.93
C LEU A 710 12.57 8.22 -16.43
N ARG A 711 11.45 8.32 -17.15
CA ARG A 711 11.43 8.25 -18.61
C ARG A 711 12.34 9.31 -19.23
N LEU A 712 12.31 10.53 -18.70
CA LEU A 712 13.17 11.62 -19.16
C LEU A 712 14.64 11.35 -18.86
N ALA A 713 14.96 10.91 -17.64
CA ALA A 713 16.33 10.65 -17.18
C ALA A 713 16.98 9.44 -17.88
N SER A 714 16.18 8.43 -18.22
CA SER A 714 16.63 7.17 -18.83
C SER A 714 16.58 7.15 -20.35
N SER A 715 16.21 8.29 -20.96
CA SER A 715 16.21 8.45 -22.41
C SER A 715 17.36 9.36 -22.84
N GLY A 716 17.98 9.04 -23.97
CA GLY A 716 19.04 9.86 -24.56
C GLY A 716 18.55 11.25 -25.01
N ILE A 717 19.45 12.02 -25.61
CA ILE A 717 19.19 13.41 -26.08
C ILE A 717 17.93 13.53 -26.95
N ASP A 718 17.59 12.49 -27.71
CA ASP A 718 16.41 12.44 -28.59
C ASP A 718 15.08 12.55 -27.82
N ALA A 719 15.03 12.18 -26.54
CA ALA A 719 13.82 12.34 -25.73
C ALA A 719 13.55 13.79 -25.30
N LEU A 720 14.47 14.70 -25.59
CA LEU A 720 14.29 16.14 -25.40
C LEU A 720 13.79 16.82 -26.69
N GLU A 721 13.59 16.08 -27.78
CA GLU A 721 12.97 16.62 -28.99
C GLU A 721 11.48 16.92 -28.75
N PRO A 722 10.94 17.99 -29.38
CA PRO A 722 9.52 18.30 -29.30
C PRO A 722 8.65 17.14 -29.78
N ASP A 723 7.50 16.95 -29.13
CA ASP A 723 6.50 15.93 -29.43
C ASP A 723 6.97 14.48 -29.18
N ALA A 724 8.14 14.30 -28.54
CA ALA A 724 8.57 12.98 -28.10
C ALA A 724 7.56 12.39 -27.10
N VAL A 725 7.32 11.09 -27.17
CA VAL A 725 6.46 10.36 -26.21
C VAL A 725 6.95 10.58 -24.77
N THR A 726 8.26 10.69 -24.59
CA THR A 726 8.91 10.96 -23.30
C THR A 726 8.57 12.37 -22.78
N GLU A 727 8.64 13.40 -23.62
CA GLU A 727 8.23 14.77 -23.27
C GLU A 727 6.75 14.78 -22.86
N THR A 728 5.88 14.25 -23.71
CA THR A 728 4.43 14.22 -23.45
C THR A 728 4.11 13.50 -22.15
N SER A 729 4.75 12.35 -21.90
CA SER A 729 4.59 11.58 -20.66
C SER A 729 5.03 12.37 -19.43
N TYR A 730 6.19 13.02 -19.50
CA TYR A 730 6.73 13.84 -18.41
C TYR A 730 5.78 14.99 -18.08
N LEU A 731 5.37 15.77 -19.07
CA LEU A 731 4.48 16.93 -18.87
C LEU A 731 3.10 16.51 -18.34
N ARG A 732 2.49 15.47 -18.92
CA ARG A 732 1.17 14.98 -18.50
C ARG A 732 1.18 14.37 -17.10
N SER A 733 2.29 13.77 -16.67
CA SER A 733 2.38 13.16 -15.33
C SER A 733 2.05 14.14 -14.19
N ARG A 734 2.30 15.44 -14.39
CA ARG A 734 2.00 16.48 -13.39
C ARG A 734 0.52 16.66 -13.12
N SER A 735 -0.35 16.28 -14.05
CA SER A 735 -1.80 16.31 -13.85
C SER A 735 -2.25 15.36 -12.73
N ALA A 736 -1.52 14.28 -12.46
CA ALA A 736 -1.89 13.23 -11.51
C ALA A 736 -2.07 13.73 -10.05
N SER A 737 -1.36 14.78 -9.65
CA SER A 737 -1.49 15.39 -8.32
C SER A 737 -2.55 16.51 -8.25
N ILE A 738 -3.20 16.82 -9.37
CA ILE A 738 -4.14 17.96 -9.52
C ILE A 738 -5.55 17.45 -9.85
N ALA A 739 -5.66 16.65 -10.92
CA ALA A 739 -6.92 16.12 -11.42
C ALA A 739 -7.54 15.10 -10.45
N GLY A 740 -8.87 14.98 -10.46
CA GLY A 740 -9.62 14.10 -9.53
C GLY A 740 -9.52 14.53 -8.06
N GLY A 741 -9.09 15.77 -7.79
CA GLY A 741 -8.86 16.33 -6.45
C GLY A 741 -7.39 16.40 -6.10
N THR A 742 -6.90 17.56 -5.63
CA THR A 742 -5.45 17.76 -5.42
C THR A 742 -4.89 16.89 -4.30
N THR A 743 -3.56 16.71 -4.28
CA THR A 743 -2.85 16.07 -3.16
C THR A 743 -3.28 16.61 -1.79
N GLU A 744 -3.44 17.93 -1.66
CA GLU A 744 -3.84 18.59 -0.42
C GLU A 744 -5.27 18.22 -0.02
N ILE A 745 -6.18 18.05 -0.98
CA ILE A 745 -7.55 17.61 -0.73
C ILE A 745 -7.58 16.15 -0.29
N MET A 746 -6.78 15.28 -0.90
CA MET A 746 -6.66 13.88 -0.46
C MET A 746 -6.12 13.80 0.97
N LYS A 747 -5.07 14.56 1.29
CA LYS A 747 -4.52 14.64 2.64
C LYS A 747 -5.53 15.21 3.65
N ASN A 748 -6.33 16.21 3.26
CA ASN A 748 -7.42 16.71 4.09
C ASN A 748 -8.48 15.64 4.36
N LEU A 749 -8.85 14.84 3.34
CA LEU A 749 -9.81 13.75 3.48
C LEU A 749 -9.28 12.69 4.45
N ILE A 750 -8.03 12.25 4.29
CA ILE A 750 -7.39 11.30 5.22
C ILE A 750 -7.38 11.88 6.64
N ALA A 751 -6.84 13.09 6.82
CA ALA A 751 -6.75 13.73 8.13
C ALA A 751 -8.11 13.85 8.84
N GLN A 752 -9.16 14.27 8.12
CA GLN A 752 -10.46 14.58 8.74
C GLN A 752 -11.38 13.36 8.85
N LYS A 753 -11.39 12.49 7.84
CA LYS A 753 -12.32 11.35 7.77
C LYS A 753 -11.76 10.08 8.37
N VAL A 754 -10.44 9.90 8.30
CA VAL A 754 -9.75 8.71 8.83
C VAL A 754 -9.20 9.01 10.21
N LEU A 755 -8.31 10.01 10.31
CA LEU A 755 -7.62 10.32 11.57
C LEU A 755 -8.50 11.11 12.56
N GLY A 756 -9.65 11.62 12.10
CA GLY A 756 -10.57 12.39 12.93
C GLY A 756 -10.01 13.73 13.42
N LEU A 757 -9.04 14.31 12.69
CA LEU A 757 -8.49 15.62 13.00
C LEU A 757 -9.50 16.73 12.69
N PRO A 758 -9.49 17.85 13.43
CA PRO A 758 -10.42 18.94 13.23
C PRO A 758 -10.25 19.62 11.87
N ARG A 759 -11.37 20.07 11.30
CA ARG A 759 -11.41 20.96 10.13
C ARG A 759 -10.96 22.36 10.47
#